data_AF-M7URQ7-F1
#
_entry.id   AF-M7URQ7-F1
#
_cell.length_a   1.000
_cell.length_b   1.000
_cell.length_c   1.000
_cell.angle_alpha   90.00
_cell.angle_beta   90.00
_cell.angle_gamma   90.00
#
_symmetry.space_group_name_H-M   'P 1'
#
loop_
_entity.id
_entity.type
_entity.pdbx_description
1 polymer ?
#
loop_
_entity_poly.entity_id
_entity_poly.type
_entity_poly.pdbx_seq_one_letter_code
_entity_poly.pdbx_strand_id
1 'polypeptide(L)'
;MNISSSDLGMFSKNAWRLCNDMLASYGIYWALGITFVFIFLRSATPKYFKPYSPSISPPCEKIIEQAERTNRYYGHENSGFLSKEAGFSPLQRIKAFPLSHAVWDQLATELPRLVKTQTVRETVTKMPLLDASAKSLPDIYLQRAATILGMTAHAFVRLEGSEPITLKYDSHNDILPPSLVTPWTIVCERLGRSIPNLTIIDIVVANFTSTSLSYGDVTLKNLDLLILTTGTMEERIFLGTMIEMNTKTIPILHRVIEAQRSVLARNSSSFKDAIRNLHELIKQITKTLEKIHANRSHKDHIDPLIWTLTVANLGIPWLRGLVGTAGTAHPFFHIMDEFTGRSEYNTSIGKETTAVRAMYPIHWRQFLEAVREVSVAEYVTASKDRELVDIWKAFMSSYQGDDGLLGIHRRKALGFLAVSSRIGRNITNNGLGRKRRTEPWLEANQELEKTRLERKSLDTDEHFSSGDSRPSSKKIFVSQLIRNNSEETGYWFSAQGNVYNASKFMQKHPGGDTVIACSSGQDITDSLNAVAHLTNPMIRNKLESYRIGTLQKPKFATSKAEDIYLAAVDLGQKAAEMENVHRRNFQLLDGKLTALDEPSILTPKKARHLLDARNRLRDEHVPVLAMLLDALLNAIANLTMEVDLSVIRAQTAGLVSPKRKIGTAVRFSSYEMAVDLLLKESDRLTDIKNLVAIVLATFEDVDFVYSEQSQFGSVMSNLSSVSSQLILLAGE
;
A
#
# COMPACT_ATOMS: atom_id res chain seq x y z
N MET A 1 47.96 23.68 6.59
CA MET A 1 49.01 24.57 7.14
C MET A 1 49.42 24.03 8.50
N ASN A 2 50.71 23.77 8.72
CA ASN A 2 51.26 23.27 9.99
C ASN A 2 51.60 24.45 10.92
N ILE A 3 51.16 24.38 12.18
CA ILE A 3 51.56 25.32 13.24
C ILE A 3 52.43 24.54 14.24
N SER A 4 53.60 25.10 14.60
CA SER A 4 54.60 24.49 15.48
C SER A 4 54.37 24.81 16.96
N SER A 5 54.89 23.94 17.81
CA SER A 5 54.79 23.89 19.29
C SER A 5 55.44 25.05 20.06
N SER A 6 55.92 26.09 19.39
CA SER A 6 56.63 27.23 20.01
C SER A 6 55.68 28.31 20.56
N ASP A 7 54.45 28.43 20.05
CA ASP A 7 53.57 29.55 20.39
C ASP A 7 52.74 29.32 21.68
N LEU A 8 52.71 28.10 22.19
CA LEU A 8 52.04 27.72 23.44
C LEU A 8 52.88 27.99 24.70
N GLY A 9 54.19 28.24 24.54
CA GLY A 9 55.13 28.39 25.68
C GLY A 9 55.13 29.76 26.36
N MET A 10 54.64 30.81 25.69
CA MET A 10 54.70 32.17 26.22
C MET A 10 53.52 32.55 27.13
N PHE A 11 52.37 31.86 27.01
CA PHE A 11 51.19 32.13 27.85
C PHE A 11 51.27 31.53 29.25
N SER A 12 52.06 30.47 29.48
CA SER A 12 52.09 29.79 30.78
C SER A 12 52.98 30.49 31.81
N LYS A 13 54.08 31.14 31.40
CA LYS A 13 55.04 31.77 32.35
C LYS A 13 54.49 33.00 33.07
N ASN A 14 53.57 33.75 32.45
CA ASN A 14 53.00 34.97 33.06
C ASN A 14 51.89 34.66 34.08
N ALA A 15 51.15 33.56 33.92
CA ALA A 15 50.11 33.14 34.85
C ALA A 15 50.68 32.64 36.19
N TRP A 16 51.86 32.02 36.18
CA TRP A 16 52.51 31.51 37.39
C TRP A 16 53.12 32.59 38.29
N ARG A 17 53.52 33.75 37.73
CA ARG A 17 54.01 34.90 38.52
C ARG A 17 52.88 35.59 39.29
N LEU A 18 51.73 35.79 38.66
CA LEU A 18 50.54 36.39 39.29
C LEU A 18 50.00 35.56 40.47
N CYS A 19 50.12 34.23 40.42
CA CYS A 19 49.68 33.35 41.50
C CYS A 19 50.62 33.40 42.72
N ASN A 20 51.94 33.54 42.50
CA ASN A 20 52.92 33.59 43.58
C ASN A 20 52.86 34.91 44.36
N ASP A 21 52.65 36.03 43.69
CA ASP A 21 52.57 37.34 44.36
C ASP A 21 51.28 37.47 45.22
N MET A 22 50.20 36.78 44.84
CA MET A 22 48.93 36.78 45.55
C MET A 22 48.94 35.87 46.81
N LEU A 23 49.79 34.84 46.83
CA LEU A 23 49.93 33.90 47.94
C LEU A 23 50.88 34.40 49.04
N ALA A 24 51.80 35.31 48.73
CA ALA A 24 52.69 35.94 49.72
C ALA A 24 51.96 36.92 50.66
N SER A 25 50.82 37.48 50.23
CA SER A 25 50.07 38.51 50.98
C SER A 25 49.19 38.01 52.13
N TYR A 26 49.00 36.69 52.31
CA TYR A 26 48.03 36.15 53.28
C TYR A 26 48.60 35.24 54.39
N GLY A 27 49.91 35.01 54.46
CA GLY A 27 50.55 34.45 55.66
C GLY A 27 50.00 33.11 56.16
N ILE A 28 49.65 32.17 55.28
CA ILE A 28 49.15 30.83 55.67
C ILE A 28 50.27 29.79 55.51
N TYR A 29 50.66 29.20 56.65
CA TYR A 29 51.63 28.12 56.75
C TYR A 29 51.20 26.86 55.98
N TRP A 30 52.16 26.26 55.27
CA TRP A 30 52.07 25.10 54.37
C TRP A 30 51.40 23.82 54.92
N ALA A 31 51.13 23.73 56.22
CA ALA A 31 50.62 22.51 56.86
C ALA A 31 49.09 22.34 56.79
N LEU A 32 48.31 23.42 56.58
CA LEU A 32 46.84 23.32 56.43
C LEU A 32 46.40 23.09 54.98
N GLY A 33 47.22 23.48 53.99
CA GLY A 33 46.93 23.29 52.57
C GLY A 33 46.95 21.84 52.11
N ILE A 34 47.87 21.02 52.64
CA ILE A 34 48.01 19.62 52.21
C ILE A 34 46.83 18.77 52.71
N THR A 35 46.36 18.99 53.93
CA THR A 35 45.18 18.28 54.48
C THR A 35 43.88 18.71 53.79
N PHE A 36 43.75 19.98 53.43
CA PHE A 36 42.59 20.46 52.66
C PHE A 36 42.57 19.91 51.23
N VAL A 37 43.72 19.83 50.56
CA VAL A 37 43.86 19.23 49.22
C VAL A 37 43.61 17.73 49.23
N PHE A 38 44.05 16.99 50.26
CA PHE A 38 43.75 15.56 50.39
C PHE A 38 42.28 15.27 50.72
N ILE A 39 41.63 16.11 51.53
CA ILE A 39 40.19 16.00 51.81
C ILE A 39 39.38 16.37 50.56
N PHE A 40 39.77 17.42 49.82
CA PHE A 40 39.11 17.80 48.55
C PHE A 40 39.31 16.76 47.45
N LEU A 41 40.49 16.12 47.36
CA LEU A 41 40.75 15.01 46.41
C LEU A 41 40.04 13.71 46.80
N ARG A 42 39.75 13.47 48.09
CA ARG A 42 38.95 12.30 48.55
C ARG A 42 37.44 12.52 48.52
N SER A 43 36.97 13.77 48.62
CA SER A 43 35.53 14.12 48.61
C SER A 43 35.03 14.66 47.27
N ALA A 44 35.94 15.01 46.35
CA ALA A 44 35.63 15.10 44.92
C ALA A 44 35.42 13.68 44.38
N THR A 45 34.19 13.21 44.53
CA THR A 45 33.65 12.00 43.91
C THR A 45 34.11 11.80 42.46
N PRO A 46 34.19 10.55 41.97
CA PRO A 46 34.41 10.19 40.56
C PRO A 46 33.20 10.56 39.66
N LYS A 47 32.59 11.73 39.85
CA LYS A 47 31.41 12.22 39.12
C LYS A 47 31.71 13.21 38.00
N TYR A 48 32.95 13.72 37.88
CA TYR A 48 33.25 14.79 36.91
C TYR A 48 34.46 14.57 36.01
N PHE A 49 35.17 13.45 36.14
CA PHE A 49 36.07 12.98 35.09
C PHE A 49 35.43 11.76 34.42
N LYS A 50 34.64 11.99 33.36
CA LYS A 50 34.39 10.94 32.38
C LYS A 50 35.77 10.58 31.82
N PRO A 51 36.27 9.35 31.96
CA PRO A 51 37.47 8.96 31.26
C PRO A 51 37.26 9.25 29.77
N TYR A 52 38.23 9.88 29.13
CA TYR A 52 38.24 10.07 27.67
C TYR A 52 38.27 8.67 27.04
N SER A 53 37.09 8.08 26.89
CA SER A 53 36.90 6.92 26.04
C SER A 53 36.93 7.46 24.63
N PRO A 54 37.86 7.03 23.76
CA PRO A 54 37.82 7.44 22.36
C PRO A 54 36.40 7.18 21.85
N SER A 55 35.74 8.21 21.30
CA SER A 55 34.36 8.07 20.85
C SER A 55 34.32 6.98 19.80
N ILE A 56 33.79 5.81 20.15
CA ILE A 56 33.62 4.71 19.21
C ILE A 56 32.57 5.21 18.20
N SER A 57 33.04 5.49 16.99
CA SER A 57 32.18 5.86 15.86
C SER A 57 31.87 4.57 15.09
N PRO A 58 30.62 4.09 15.11
CA PRO A 58 30.22 2.90 14.38
C PRO A 58 30.37 3.09 12.86
N PRO A 59 30.50 2.01 12.08
CA PRO A 59 30.60 2.10 10.63
C PRO A 59 29.48 2.93 9.99
N CYS A 60 28.21 2.71 10.40
CA CYS A 60 27.08 3.42 9.83
C CYS A 60 27.12 4.94 10.11
N GLU A 61 27.66 5.37 11.26
CA GLU A 61 27.84 6.79 11.59
C GLU A 61 28.90 7.45 10.71
N LYS A 62 30.01 6.75 10.45
CA LYS A 62 31.08 7.23 9.56
C LYS A 62 30.57 7.45 8.13
N ILE A 63 29.69 6.56 7.65
CA ILE A 63 29.07 6.71 6.32
C ILE A 63 28.18 7.95 6.26
N ILE A 64 27.40 8.24 7.31
CA ILE A 64 26.58 9.45 7.36
C ILE A 64 27.48 10.70 7.34
N GLU A 65 28.53 10.73 8.17
CA GLU A 65 29.47 11.86 8.21
C GLU A 65 30.19 12.06 6.86
N GLN A 66 30.51 10.96 6.17
CA GLN A 66 31.07 11.02 4.84
C GLN A 66 30.07 11.55 3.81
N ALA A 67 28.82 11.09 3.84
CA ALA A 67 27.76 11.59 2.96
C ALA A 67 27.54 13.09 3.14
N GLU A 68 27.50 13.58 4.39
CA GLU A 68 27.37 14.99 4.68
C GLU A 68 28.56 15.83 4.18
N ARG A 69 29.79 15.32 4.29
CA ARG A 69 30.98 15.98 3.72
C ARG A 69 30.90 16.05 2.20
N THR A 70 30.53 14.95 1.54
CA THR A 70 30.34 14.88 0.09
C THR A 70 29.27 15.88 -0.36
N ASN A 71 28.12 15.90 0.30
CA ASN A 71 27.00 16.78 -0.04
C ASN A 71 27.38 18.26 0.13
N ARG A 72 28.10 18.62 1.20
CA ARG A 72 28.60 19.99 1.40
C ARG A 72 29.62 20.40 0.34
N TYR A 73 30.50 19.47 -0.07
CA TYR A 73 31.51 19.75 -1.09
C TYR A 73 30.89 20.05 -2.46
N TYR A 74 29.90 19.26 -2.87
CA TYR A 74 29.23 19.44 -4.18
C TYR A 74 28.10 20.46 -4.16
N GLY A 75 27.57 20.84 -2.99
CA GLY A 75 26.44 21.76 -2.86
C GLY A 75 25.09 21.15 -3.25
N HIS A 76 25.00 19.82 -3.33
CA HIS A 76 23.79 19.06 -3.64
C HIS A 76 23.89 17.63 -3.09
N GLU A 77 22.77 16.90 -3.08
CA GLU A 77 22.67 15.58 -2.43
C GLU A 77 22.41 14.42 -3.42
N ASN A 78 22.78 14.59 -4.70
CA ASN A 78 22.50 13.64 -5.79
C ASN A 78 23.05 12.22 -5.56
N SER A 79 24.09 12.05 -4.74
CA SER A 79 24.62 10.74 -4.34
C SER A 79 23.76 10.01 -3.30
N GLY A 80 22.65 10.60 -2.87
CA GLY A 80 21.67 10.07 -1.94
C GLY A 80 21.53 10.94 -0.69
N PHE A 81 20.29 11.30 -0.35
CA PHE A 81 19.94 12.03 0.87
C PHE A 81 20.31 11.23 2.11
N LEU A 82 21.30 11.68 2.87
CA LEU A 82 21.70 11.02 4.11
C LEU A 82 22.39 12.03 5.03
N SER A 83 21.76 12.30 6.18
CA SER A 83 22.33 13.17 7.22
C SER A 83 21.81 12.80 8.61
N LYS A 84 22.51 13.23 9.66
CA LYS A 84 22.03 13.09 11.05
C LYS A 84 20.77 13.93 11.31
N GLU A 85 20.63 15.06 10.60
CA GLU A 85 19.52 16.00 10.77
C GLU A 85 18.23 15.54 10.07
N ALA A 86 18.32 15.15 8.79
CA ALA A 86 17.15 14.87 7.95
C ALA A 86 16.97 13.38 7.63
N GLY A 87 17.88 12.51 8.09
CA GLY A 87 17.88 11.09 7.77
C GLY A 87 17.96 10.89 6.27
N PHE A 88 16.97 10.21 5.69
CA PHE A 88 16.86 9.98 4.25
C PHE A 88 16.15 11.12 3.49
N SER A 89 15.80 12.23 4.14
CA SER A 89 15.13 13.37 3.50
C SER A 89 16.15 14.39 2.97
N PRO A 90 15.82 15.15 1.89
CA PRO A 90 16.67 16.24 1.42
C PRO A 90 16.83 17.31 2.49
N LEU A 91 18.04 17.84 2.70
CA LEU A 91 18.28 19.05 3.50
C LEU A 91 17.76 20.29 2.78
N GLN A 92 17.95 20.35 1.46
CA GLN A 92 17.48 21.46 0.62
C GLN A 92 16.37 21.02 -0.33
N ARG A 93 15.24 21.74 -0.28
CA ARG A 93 14.05 21.47 -1.12
C ARG A 93 13.96 22.49 -2.25
N ILE A 94 14.18 22.05 -3.47
CA ILE A 94 14.11 22.90 -4.66
C ILE A 94 12.65 23.06 -5.12
N LYS A 95 12.19 24.32 -5.20
CA LYS A 95 10.79 24.67 -5.47
C LYS A 95 10.52 25.19 -6.88
N ALA A 96 11.55 25.63 -7.59
CA ALA A 96 11.44 26.16 -8.94
C ALA A 96 12.75 25.97 -9.69
N PHE A 97 12.67 25.88 -11.00
CA PHE A 97 13.79 25.88 -11.94
C PHE A 97 14.19 27.30 -12.34
N PRO A 98 15.40 27.47 -12.93
CA PRO A 98 15.69 28.67 -13.69
C PRO A 98 14.73 28.82 -14.89
N LEU A 99 14.62 30.04 -15.43
CA LEU A 99 13.72 30.36 -16.55
C LEU A 99 13.89 29.43 -17.75
N SER A 100 15.11 28.93 -18.02
CA SER A 100 15.38 27.98 -19.10
C SER A 100 14.61 26.66 -19.00
N HIS A 101 14.15 26.27 -17.81
CA HIS A 101 13.43 25.02 -17.55
C HIS A 101 12.07 25.25 -16.85
N ALA A 102 11.60 26.50 -16.79
CA ALA A 102 10.33 26.84 -16.12
C ALA A 102 9.10 26.12 -16.71
N VAL A 103 9.19 25.64 -17.94
CA VAL A 103 8.15 24.79 -18.58
C VAL A 103 7.86 23.54 -17.74
N TRP A 104 8.85 22.96 -17.08
CA TRP A 104 8.63 21.80 -16.20
C TRP A 104 7.90 22.19 -14.89
N ASP A 105 8.13 23.38 -14.36
CA ASP A 105 7.34 23.87 -13.21
C ASP A 105 5.88 24.11 -13.62
N GLN A 106 5.66 24.72 -14.78
CA GLN A 106 4.31 24.90 -15.33
C GLN A 106 3.62 23.55 -15.53
N LEU A 107 4.31 22.56 -16.09
CA LEU A 107 3.78 21.21 -16.25
C LEU A 107 3.37 20.60 -14.90
N ALA A 108 4.21 20.72 -13.87
CA ALA A 108 3.92 20.22 -12.54
C ALA A 108 2.68 20.87 -11.91
N THR A 109 2.46 22.16 -12.12
CA THR A 109 1.26 22.88 -11.68
C THR A 109 0.00 22.46 -12.46
N GLU A 110 0.13 22.22 -13.76
CA GLU A 110 -0.99 21.92 -14.66
C GLU A 110 -1.44 20.45 -14.61
N LEU A 111 -0.62 19.52 -14.09
CA LEU A 111 -0.89 18.08 -14.08
C LEU A 111 -2.32 17.72 -13.62
N PRO A 112 -2.86 18.23 -12.49
CA PRO A 112 -4.24 17.93 -12.10
C PRO A 112 -5.28 18.30 -13.17
N ARG A 113 -5.12 19.44 -13.85
CA ARG A 113 -6.01 19.88 -14.93
C ARG A 113 -5.85 19.02 -16.17
N LEU A 114 -4.62 18.71 -16.56
CA LEU A 114 -4.32 17.84 -17.71
C LEU A 114 -4.87 16.44 -17.51
N VAL A 115 -4.75 15.89 -16.30
CA VAL A 115 -5.32 14.59 -15.92
C VAL A 115 -6.85 14.63 -15.93
N LYS A 116 -7.49 15.68 -15.39
CA LYS A 116 -8.96 15.86 -15.45
C LYS A 116 -9.48 15.87 -16.87
N THR A 117 -8.79 16.61 -17.75
CA THR A 117 -9.19 16.83 -19.14
C THR A 117 -8.72 15.77 -20.12
N GLN A 118 -7.87 14.82 -19.68
CA GLN A 118 -7.27 13.78 -20.53
C GLN A 118 -6.45 14.38 -21.68
N THR A 119 -5.60 15.36 -21.36
CA THR A 119 -4.74 16.10 -22.31
C THR A 119 -3.26 16.08 -21.94
N VAL A 120 -2.84 15.18 -21.04
CA VAL A 120 -1.42 14.97 -20.68
C VAL A 120 -0.63 14.57 -21.92
N ARG A 121 -1.11 13.60 -22.71
CA ARG A 121 -0.35 13.11 -23.88
C ARG A 121 -0.17 14.19 -24.93
N GLU A 122 -1.23 14.92 -25.24
CA GLU A 122 -1.18 16.03 -26.19
C GLU A 122 -0.21 17.13 -25.73
N THR A 123 -0.33 17.56 -24.47
CA THR A 123 0.48 18.65 -23.91
C THR A 123 1.96 18.28 -23.88
N VAL A 124 2.29 17.08 -23.40
CA VAL A 124 3.68 16.62 -23.29
C VAL A 124 4.30 16.41 -24.68
N THR A 125 3.54 15.91 -25.65
CA THR A 125 4.02 15.74 -27.04
C THR A 125 4.36 17.08 -27.69
N LYS A 126 3.62 18.14 -27.38
CA LYS A 126 3.88 19.51 -27.87
C LYS A 126 4.93 20.27 -27.06
N MET A 127 5.37 19.73 -25.92
CA MET A 127 6.36 20.38 -25.06
C MET A 127 7.72 20.48 -25.78
N PRO A 128 8.44 21.61 -25.67
CA PRO A 128 9.78 21.71 -26.23
C PRO A 128 10.73 20.69 -25.59
N LEU A 129 11.65 20.15 -26.38
CA LEU A 129 12.75 19.34 -25.88
C LEU A 129 13.74 20.25 -25.15
N LEU A 130 13.81 20.15 -23.82
CA LEU A 130 14.74 20.91 -22.99
C LEU A 130 16.06 20.15 -22.81
N ASP A 131 17.18 20.87 -22.91
CA ASP A 131 18.52 20.31 -22.73
C ASP A 131 18.81 20.08 -21.23
N ALA A 132 18.80 18.81 -20.82
CA ALA A 132 19.10 18.40 -19.46
C ALA A 132 20.57 18.07 -19.23
N SER A 133 21.49 18.43 -20.13
CA SER A 133 22.93 18.23 -19.94
C SER A 133 23.50 19.12 -18.84
N ALA A 134 24.71 18.78 -18.36
CA ALA A 134 25.41 19.56 -17.34
C ALA A 134 25.68 21.02 -17.75
N LYS A 135 25.68 21.32 -19.05
CA LYS A 135 25.84 22.68 -19.59
C LYS A 135 24.62 23.55 -19.33
N SER A 136 23.43 22.97 -19.35
CA SER A 136 22.16 23.70 -19.42
C SER A 136 21.34 23.60 -18.12
N LEU A 137 21.50 22.50 -17.38
CA LEU A 137 20.80 22.25 -16.12
C LEU A 137 21.81 21.96 -14.99
N PRO A 138 21.99 22.86 -14.01
CA PRO A 138 22.88 22.62 -12.87
C PRO A 138 22.47 21.41 -12.02
N ASP A 139 23.44 20.72 -11.43
CA ASP A 139 23.23 19.46 -10.70
C ASP A 139 22.25 19.58 -9.52
N ILE A 140 22.16 20.74 -8.88
CA ILE A 140 21.22 21.01 -7.77
C ILE A 140 19.75 20.78 -8.15
N TYR A 141 19.41 20.86 -9.44
CA TYR A 141 18.04 20.72 -9.95
C TYR A 141 17.66 19.29 -10.33
N LEU A 142 18.61 18.35 -10.35
CA LEU A 142 18.41 17.01 -10.92
C LEU A 142 17.30 16.23 -10.23
N GLN A 143 17.27 16.21 -8.89
CA GLN A 143 16.22 15.47 -8.19
C GLN A 143 14.81 16.04 -8.48
N ARG A 144 14.66 17.37 -8.56
CA ARG A 144 13.38 17.99 -8.93
C ARG A 144 12.97 17.61 -10.35
N ALA A 145 13.94 17.61 -11.28
CA ALA A 145 13.70 17.21 -12.66
C ALA A 145 13.27 15.74 -12.76
N ALA A 146 13.96 14.84 -12.04
CA ALA A 146 13.59 13.43 -12.00
C ALA A 146 12.17 13.22 -11.47
N THR A 147 11.78 13.94 -10.43
CA THR A 147 10.42 13.88 -9.88
C THR A 147 9.38 14.35 -10.88
N ILE A 148 9.53 15.55 -11.48
CA ILE A 148 8.53 16.10 -12.42
C ILE A 148 8.43 15.23 -13.68
N LEU A 149 9.57 14.88 -14.29
CA LEU A 149 9.60 14.10 -15.52
C LEU A 149 9.06 12.67 -15.29
N GLY A 150 9.45 12.02 -14.19
CA GLY A 150 8.97 10.69 -13.83
C GLY A 150 7.48 10.67 -13.50
N MET A 151 6.99 11.61 -12.68
CA MET A 151 5.56 11.69 -12.36
C MET A 151 4.73 12.01 -13.60
N THR A 152 5.22 12.87 -14.49
CA THR A 152 4.58 13.16 -15.78
C THR A 152 4.56 11.92 -16.69
N ALA A 153 5.66 11.17 -16.77
CA ALA A 153 5.73 9.94 -17.57
C ALA A 153 4.73 8.90 -17.08
N HIS A 154 4.62 8.74 -15.77
CA HIS A 154 3.61 7.86 -15.17
C HIS A 154 2.18 8.39 -15.38
N ALA A 155 1.94 9.71 -15.31
CA ALA A 155 0.64 10.29 -15.65
C ALA A 155 0.27 10.05 -17.12
N PHE A 156 1.21 10.23 -18.04
CA PHE A 156 1.06 10.00 -19.49
C PHE A 156 0.62 8.57 -19.80
N VAL A 157 1.22 7.58 -19.12
CA VAL A 157 0.99 6.15 -19.37
C VAL A 157 -0.16 5.56 -18.55
N ARG A 158 -0.37 6.04 -17.31
CA ARG A 158 -1.26 5.38 -16.34
C ARG A 158 -2.51 6.18 -15.99
N LEU A 159 -2.52 7.48 -16.22
CA LEU A 159 -3.66 8.35 -15.90
C LEU A 159 -4.41 8.87 -17.14
N GLU A 160 -3.89 8.59 -18.33
CA GLU A 160 -4.52 8.83 -19.62
C GLU A 160 -4.45 7.58 -20.51
N GLY A 161 -5.52 7.32 -21.26
CA GLY A 161 -5.66 6.13 -22.11
C GLY A 161 -6.35 4.94 -21.43
N SER A 162 -6.66 3.91 -22.22
CA SER A 162 -7.37 2.69 -21.80
C SER A 162 -6.50 1.44 -22.02
N GLU A 163 -5.17 1.60 -22.14
CA GLU A 163 -4.26 0.47 -22.26
C GLU A 163 -4.34 -0.43 -21.02
N PRO A 164 -4.34 -1.77 -21.20
CA PRO A 164 -4.31 -2.69 -20.07
C PRO A 164 -3.14 -2.37 -19.13
N ILE A 165 -3.40 -2.35 -17.83
CA ILE A 165 -2.38 -2.01 -16.84
C ILE A 165 -1.23 -3.04 -16.79
N THR A 166 -1.52 -4.25 -17.29
CA THR A 166 -0.58 -5.37 -17.46
C THR A 166 0.29 -5.24 -18.72
N LEU A 167 -0.04 -4.33 -19.65
CA LEU A 167 0.76 -4.11 -20.86
C LEU A 167 2.16 -3.63 -20.49
N LYS A 168 3.16 -4.26 -21.12
CA LYS A 168 4.57 -3.95 -20.95
C LYS A 168 5.24 -3.69 -22.30
N TYR A 169 6.12 -2.70 -22.31
CA TYR A 169 6.96 -2.29 -23.43
C TYR A 169 8.41 -2.72 -23.20
N ASP A 170 9.18 -2.78 -24.28
CA ASP A 170 10.61 -3.11 -24.23
C ASP A 170 11.46 -1.83 -24.04
N SER A 171 10.96 -0.67 -24.49
CA SER A 171 11.61 0.62 -24.35
C SER A 171 10.64 1.73 -23.92
N HIS A 172 11.17 2.76 -23.25
CA HIS A 172 10.41 3.98 -23.00
C HIS A 172 10.01 4.70 -24.29
N ASN A 173 10.84 4.60 -25.34
CA ASN A 173 10.60 5.23 -26.64
C ASN A 173 9.40 4.65 -27.40
N ASP A 174 8.94 3.46 -27.01
CA ASP A 174 7.77 2.81 -27.62
C ASP A 174 6.45 3.51 -27.25
N ILE A 175 6.46 4.38 -26.23
CA ILE A 175 5.26 5.05 -25.72
C ILE A 175 5.47 6.53 -25.37
N LEU A 176 6.65 6.94 -24.91
CA LEU A 176 6.91 8.32 -24.48
C LEU A 176 7.48 9.17 -25.61
N PRO A 177 7.08 10.45 -25.72
CA PRO A 177 7.65 11.37 -26.70
C PRO A 177 9.09 11.79 -26.31
N PRO A 178 9.94 12.18 -27.28
CA PRO A 178 11.31 12.65 -27.04
C PRO A 178 11.42 13.79 -26.02
N SER A 179 10.44 14.71 -26.02
CA SER A 179 10.35 15.84 -25.09
C SER A 179 10.35 15.40 -23.61
N LEU A 180 9.96 14.16 -23.32
CA LEU A 180 9.93 13.60 -21.98
C LEU A 180 11.04 12.57 -21.74
N VAL A 181 11.17 11.57 -22.63
CA VAL A 181 12.10 10.45 -22.42
C VAL A 181 13.57 10.87 -22.49
N THR A 182 13.93 11.76 -23.41
CA THR A 182 15.32 12.21 -23.59
C THR A 182 15.85 12.96 -22.36
N PRO A 183 15.21 14.06 -21.88
CA PRO A 183 15.71 14.75 -20.69
C PRO A 183 15.63 13.88 -19.44
N TRP A 184 14.61 13.02 -19.32
CA TRP A 184 14.49 12.13 -18.16
C TRP A 184 15.64 11.13 -18.10
N THR A 185 16.06 10.60 -19.25
CA THR A 185 17.22 9.72 -19.37
C THR A 185 18.50 10.40 -18.91
N ILE A 186 18.78 11.59 -19.44
CA ILE A 186 19.99 12.35 -19.07
C ILE A 186 19.99 12.69 -17.57
N VAL A 187 18.84 13.11 -17.02
CA VAL A 187 18.71 13.41 -15.58
C VAL A 187 18.97 12.16 -14.73
N CYS A 188 18.38 11.02 -15.10
CA CYS A 188 18.55 9.76 -14.39
C CYS A 188 20.01 9.27 -14.44
N GLU A 189 20.66 9.34 -15.59
CA GLU A 189 22.08 9.00 -15.74
C GLU A 189 22.98 9.88 -14.86
N ARG A 190 22.74 11.19 -14.83
CA ARG A 190 23.46 12.14 -13.96
C ARG A 190 23.22 11.90 -12.47
N LEU A 191 22.05 11.35 -12.10
CA LEU A 191 21.74 10.86 -10.75
C LEU A 191 22.32 9.46 -10.46
N GLY A 192 23.07 8.86 -11.38
CA GLY A 192 23.64 7.53 -11.24
C GLY A 192 22.62 6.39 -11.36
N ARG A 193 21.48 6.64 -12.00
CA ARG A 193 20.44 5.63 -12.28
C ARG A 193 20.64 5.05 -13.67
N SER A 194 20.72 3.73 -13.77
CA SER A 194 20.98 3.05 -15.05
C SER A 194 19.81 3.08 -16.03
N ILE A 195 18.59 3.25 -15.54
CA ILE A 195 17.36 3.30 -16.35
C ILE A 195 16.43 4.37 -15.76
N PRO A 196 15.71 5.16 -16.59
CA PRO A 196 14.67 6.06 -16.12
C PRO A 196 13.57 5.30 -15.38
N ASN A 197 13.40 5.59 -14.09
CA ASN A 197 12.34 4.98 -13.29
C ASN A 197 11.84 5.96 -12.22
N LEU A 198 10.53 5.94 -11.97
CA LEU A 198 9.92 6.67 -10.87
C LEU A 198 10.07 5.85 -9.58
N THR A 199 10.82 6.40 -8.64
CA THR A 199 11.17 5.71 -7.38
C THR A 199 10.46 6.33 -6.19
N ILE A 200 10.53 5.67 -5.03
CA ILE A 200 10.04 6.24 -3.77
C ILE A 200 10.76 7.55 -3.42
N ILE A 201 12.01 7.72 -3.90
CA ILE A 201 12.77 8.95 -3.69
C ILE A 201 12.04 10.12 -4.35
N ASP A 202 11.54 9.88 -5.55
CA ASP A 202 10.96 10.92 -6.39
C ASP A 202 9.58 11.36 -5.89
N ILE A 203 8.68 10.41 -5.61
CA ILE A 203 7.26 10.68 -5.30
C ILE A 203 6.96 10.88 -3.80
N VAL A 204 7.84 10.41 -2.92
CA VAL A 204 7.67 10.52 -1.46
C VAL A 204 8.81 11.34 -0.86
N VAL A 205 10.04 10.84 -0.89
CA VAL A 205 11.15 11.40 -0.10
C VAL A 205 11.50 12.84 -0.50
N ALA A 206 11.49 13.15 -1.80
CA ALA A 206 11.82 14.47 -2.33
C ALA A 206 10.59 15.35 -2.59
N ASN A 207 9.38 14.79 -2.59
CA ASN A 207 8.17 15.46 -3.07
C ASN A 207 7.40 16.19 -1.95
N PHE A 208 8.08 16.97 -1.11
CA PHE A 208 7.37 17.71 -0.07
C PHE A 208 8.06 19.01 0.35
N THR A 209 7.26 19.91 0.90
CA THR A 209 7.69 21.03 1.74
C THR A 209 6.96 20.92 3.08
N SER A 210 7.46 21.62 4.10
CA SER A 210 6.77 21.74 5.38
C SER A 210 6.97 23.12 5.96
N THR A 211 5.98 23.60 6.73
CA THR A 211 6.08 24.80 7.56
C THR A 211 6.77 24.53 8.90
N SER A 212 7.07 23.27 9.22
CA SER A 212 7.82 22.89 10.42
C SER A 212 9.27 23.37 10.36
N LEU A 213 9.80 23.78 11.51
CA LEU A 213 11.21 24.15 11.70
C LEU A 213 12.13 22.92 11.86
N SER A 214 11.57 21.75 12.20
CA SER A 214 12.30 20.50 12.41
C SER A 214 11.68 19.37 11.61
N TYR A 215 12.52 18.48 11.05
CA TYR A 215 12.06 17.28 10.34
C TYR A 215 11.23 16.36 11.25
N GLY A 216 11.57 16.26 12.54
CA GLY A 216 10.85 15.40 13.50
C GLY A 216 9.39 15.80 13.72
N ASP A 217 9.04 17.05 13.45
CA ASP A 217 7.71 17.61 13.65
C ASP A 217 6.90 17.70 12.35
N VAL A 218 7.43 17.17 11.24
CA VAL A 218 6.69 17.06 9.98
C VAL A 218 5.54 16.09 10.15
N THR A 219 4.33 16.54 9.85
CA THR A 219 3.09 15.74 9.90
C THR A 219 2.19 16.11 8.74
N LEU A 220 1.15 15.30 8.49
CA LEU A 220 0.10 15.62 7.51
C LEU A 220 -0.50 17.03 7.63
N LYS A 221 -0.45 17.66 8.81
CA LYS A 221 -1.04 18.98 9.05
C LYS A 221 -0.18 20.15 8.55
N ASN A 222 1.12 19.93 8.42
CA ASN A 222 2.09 20.99 8.14
C ASN A 222 3.00 20.67 6.94
N LEU A 223 2.67 19.62 6.17
CA LEU A 223 3.34 19.29 4.92
C LEU A 223 2.45 19.57 3.73
N ASP A 224 3.08 19.91 2.61
CA ASP A 224 2.46 20.00 1.29
C ASP A 224 3.33 19.26 0.27
N LEU A 225 2.68 18.64 -0.70
CA LEU A 225 3.36 18.01 -1.83
C LEU A 225 3.87 19.08 -2.80
N LEU A 226 5.09 18.91 -3.32
CA LEU A 226 5.66 19.87 -4.28
C LEU A 226 5.08 19.67 -5.70
N ILE A 227 4.78 18.43 -6.06
CA ILE A 227 4.18 18.02 -7.32
C ILE A 227 2.94 17.18 -7.00
N LEU A 228 1.80 17.54 -7.62
CA LEU A 228 0.52 16.84 -7.53
C LEU A 228 0.18 16.25 -8.90
N THR A 229 -0.25 15.00 -8.95
CA THR A 229 -0.79 14.41 -10.19
C THR A 229 -2.30 14.62 -10.33
N THR A 230 -3.03 14.54 -9.22
CA THR A 230 -4.49 14.70 -9.20
C THR A 230 -4.94 15.76 -8.20
N GLY A 231 -4.15 16.01 -7.15
CA GLY A 231 -4.46 16.91 -6.06
C GLY A 231 -5.53 16.39 -5.10
N THR A 232 -5.97 15.14 -5.24
CA THR A 232 -7.07 14.61 -4.43
C THR A 232 -6.67 14.44 -2.98
N MET A 233 -7.68 14.28 -2.11
CA MET A 233 -7.43 13.99 -0.70
C MET A 233 -6.68 12.67 -0.52
N GLU A 234 -6.98 11.67 -1.36
CA GLU A 234 -6.29 10.38 -1.36
C GLU A 234 -4.80 10.54 -1.68
N GLU A 235 -4.43 11.38 -2.66
CA GLU A 235 -3.03 11.67 -2.98
C GLU A 235 -2.33 12.35 -1.80
N ARG A 236 -2.96 13.38 -1.23
CA ARG A 236 -2.41 14.15 -0.11
C ARG A 236 -2.20 13.29 1.13
N ILE A 237 -3.22 12.54 1.56
CA ILE A 237 -3.13 11.74 2.79
C ILE A 237 -2.21 10.55 2.58
N PHE A 238 -2.31 9.83 1.46
CA PHE A 238 -1.52 8.62 1.25
C PHE A 238 -0.03 8.94 1.12
N LEU A 239 0.35 9.85 0.21
CA LEU A 239 1.75 10.25 0.04
C LEU A 239 2.27 11.02 1.26
N GLY A 240 1.46 11.91 1.83
CA GLY A 240 1.81 12.65 3.04
C GLY A 240 2.05 11.75 4.25
N THR A 241 1.29 10.67 4.41
CA THR A 241 1.52 9.70 5.51
C THR A 241 2.85 9.00 5.31
N MET A 242 3.19 8.63 4.06
CA MET A 242 4.49 8.03 3.74
C MET A 242 5.65 9.01 4.01
N ILE A 243 5.47 10.30 3.71
CA ILE A 243 6.46 11.36 4.03
C ILE A 243 6.62 11.50 5.55
N GLU A 244 5.52 11.56 6.30
CA GLU A 244 5.56 11.62 7.77
C GLU A 244 6.22 10.36 8.38
N MET A 245 5.96 9.18 7.81
CA MET A 245 6.67 7.97 8.19
C MET A 245 8.17 8.09 7.92
N ASN A 246 8.56 8.64 6.77
CA ASN A 246 9.97 8.85 6.41
C ASN A 246 10.68 9.75 7.42
N THR A 247 10.08 10.87 7.83
CA THR A 247 10.71 11.76 8.83
C THR A 247 10.78 11.11 10.21
N LYS A 248 9.82 10.26 10.58
CA LYS A 248 9.87 9.44 11.81
C LYS A 248 10.96 8.37 11.79
N THR A 249 11.60 8.09 10.65
CA THR A 249 12.78 7.20 10.58
C THR A 249 14.06 7.86 11.10
N ILE A 250 14.12 9.19 11.18
CA ILE A 250 15.29 9.93 11.65
C ILE A 250 15.73 9.46 13.05
N PRO A 251 14.86 9.47 14.08
CA PRO A 251 15.23 8.94 15.39
C PRO A 251 15.58 7.44 15.40
N ILE A 252 15.02 6.64 14.47
CA ILE A 252 15.37 5.22 14.33
C ILE A 252 16.83 5.07 13.87
N LEU A 253 17.25 5.86 12.88
CA LEU A 253 18.64 5.90 12.42
C LEU A 253 19.60 6.24 13.58
N HIS A 254 19.24 7.20 14.44
CA HIS A 254 20.03 7.51 15.64
C HIS A 254 20.10 6.35 16.64
N ARG A 255 19.02 5.58 16.80
CA ARG A 255 19.05 4.40 17.67
C ARG A 255 19.81 3.22 17.08
N VAL A 256 19.83 3.05 15.76
CA VAL A 256 20.68 2.07 15.07
C VAL A 256 22.17 2.39 15.31
N ILE A 257 22.57 3.66 15.19
CA ILE A 257 23.93 4.11 15.51
C ILE A 257 24.27 3.79 16.97
N GLU A 258 23.40 4.17 17.91
CA GLU A 258 23.65 3.95 19.34
C GLU A 258 23.71 2.46 19.71
N ALA A 259 22.90 1.63 19.04
CA ALA A 259 22.92 0.19 19.21
C ALA A 259 24.27 -0.41 18.77
N GLN A 260 24.76 -0.07 17.57
CA GLN A 260 26.09 -0.53 17.12
C GLN A 260 27.20 -0.02 18.04
N ARG A 261 27.14 1.25 18.46
CA ARG A 261 28.11 1.85 19.40
C ARG A 261 28.13 1.09 20.71
N SER A 262 26.96 0.77 21.26
CA SER A 262 26.84 0.04 22.52
C SER A 262 27.39 -1.39 22.41
N VAL A 263 27.16 -2.08 21.28
CA VAL A 263 27.73 -3.41 21.02
C VAL A 263 29.26 -3.34 20.95
N LEU A 264 29.82 -2.40 20.19
CA LEU A 264 31.28 -2.21 20.08
C LEU A 264 31.92 -1.84 21.42
N ALA A 265 31.24 -1.02 22.22
CA ALA A 265 31.66 -0.63 23.56
C ALA A 265 31.41 -1.71 24.64
N ARG A 266 30.74 -2.82 24.29
CA ARG A 266 30.23 -3.85 25.22
C ARG A 266 29.38 -3.26 26.36
N ASN A 267 28.63 -2.21 26.08
CA ASN A 267 27.77 -1.52 27.04
C ASN A 267 26.32 -2.06 26.93
N SER A 268 26.04 -3.15 27.66
CA SER A 268 24.71 -3.78 27.66
C SER A 268 23.59 -2.82 28.11
N SER A 269 23.87 -1.93 29.07
CA SER A 269 22.86 -0.97 29.57
C SER A 269 22.38 -0.03 28.47
N SER A 270 23.31 0.64 27.79
CA SER A 270 22.98 1.55 26.69
C SER A 270 22.39 0.83 25.49
N PHE A 271 22.81 -0.42 25.24
CA PHE A 271 22.20 -1.25 24.20
C PHE A 271 20.72 -1.54 24.49
N LYS A 272 20.38 -1.98 25.73
CA LYS A 272 19.00 -2.20 26.15
C LYS A 272 18.14 -0.94 26.00
N ASP A 273 18.67 0.22 26.37
CA ASP A 273 17.97 1.50 26.19
C ASP A 273 17.76 1.87 24.72
N ALA A 274 18.73 1.58 23.84
CA ALA A 274 18.58 1.78 22.40
C ALA A 274 17.45 0.90 21.83
N ILE A 275 17.37 -0.38 22.22
CA ILE A 275 16.32 -1.29 21.75
C ILE A 275 14.93 -0.92 22.30
N ARG A 276 14.82 -0.50 23.57
CA ARG A 276 13.54 0.01 24.14
C ARG A 276 13.03 1.22 23.38
N ASN A 277 13.92 2.16 23.06
CA ASN A 277 13.57 3.34 22.29
C ASN A 277 13.15 2.97 20.85
N LEU A 278 13.84 2.01 20.21
CA LEU A 278 13.43 1.49 18.91
C LEU A 278 12.03 0.88 18.96
N HIS A 279 11.73 0.08 19.96
CA HIS A 279 10.40 -0.51 20.15
C HIS A 279 9.30 0.57 20.19
N GLU A 280 9.50 1.65 20.93
CA GLU A 280 8.55 2.77 20.97
C GLU A 280 8.47 3.55 19.65
N LEU A 281 9.58 3.74 18.95
CA LEU A 281 9.60 4.37 17.62
C LEU A 281 8.85 3.55 16.57
N ILE A 282 8.98 2.21 16.59
CA ILE A 282 8.22 1.31 15.72
C ILE A 282 6.72 1.46 15.98
N LYS A 283 6.29 1.50 17.25
CA LYS A 283 4.88 1.76 17.59
C LYS A 283 4.39 3.10 17.07
N GLN A 284 5.23 4.15 17.08
CA GLN A 284 4.87 5.45 16.52
C GLN A 284 4.72 5.41 14.99
N ILE A 285 5.57 4.65 14.29
CA ILE A 285 5.41 4.41 12.84
C ILE A 285 4.10 3.66 12.58
N THR A 286 3.79 2.63 13.34
CA THR A 286 2.52 1.89 13.24
C THR A 286 1.32 2.81 13.41
N LYS A 287 1.31 3.67 14.44
CA LYS A 287 0.25 4.70 14.64
C LYS A 287 0.17 5.70 13.49
N THR A 288 1.27 5.97 12.80
CA THR A 288 1.27 6.87 11.63
C THR A 288 0.64 6.18 10.43
N LEU A 289 0.95 4.90 10.20
CA LEU A 289 0.33 4.09 9.16
C LEU A 289 -1.20 3.97 9.34
N GLU A 290 -1.68 3.95 10.58
CA GLU A 290 -3.11 3.90 10.90
C GLU A 290 -3.89 5.09 10.33
N LYS A 291 -3.25 6.26 10.10
CA LYS A 291 -3.89 7.47 9.54
C LYS A 291 -4.49 7.28 8.15
N ILE A 292 -4.09 6.24 7.41
CA ILE A 292 -4.66 5.94 6.10
C ILE A 292 -6.03 5.25 6.34
N HIS A 293 -7.11 5.99 6.55
CA HIS A 293 -8.39 5.36 6.95
C HIS A 293 -9.30 5.04 5.76
N ALA A 294 -9.64 3.77 5.54
CA ALA A 294 -10.73 3.40 4.64
C ALA A 294 -12.12 3.59 5.30
N ASN A 295 -12.17 3.79 6.61
CA ASN A 295 -13.37 4.07 7.39
C ASN A 295 -13.98 5.43 6.97
N ARG A 296 -15.20 5.40 6.40
CA ARG A 296 -15.90 6.60 5.90
C ARG A 296 -16.31 7.56 7.01
N SER A 297 -16.50 7.10 8.25
CA SER A 297 -16.77 7.98 9.39
C SER A 297 -15.53 8.73 9.90
N HIS A 298 -14.33 8.41 9.40
CA HIS A 298 -13.12 9.13 9.77
C HIS A 298 -12.95 10.41 8.92
N LYS A 299 -12.52 11.52 9.53
CA LYS A 299 -12.33 12.80 8.82
C LYS A 299 -11.28 12.74 7.70
N ASP A 300 -10.27 11.89 7.89
CA ASP A 300 -9.15 11.67 6.96
C ASP A 300 -9.43 10.42 6.10
N HIS A 301 -10.70 10.20 5.73
CA HIS A 301 -11.11 9.06 4.91
C HIS A 301 -10.43 9.09 3.53
N ILE A 302 -9.85 7.95 3.16
CA ILE A 302 -9.38 7.65 1.81
C ILE A 302 -10.39 6.67 1.21
N ASP A 303 -11.08 7.09 0.16
CA ASP A 303 -11.94 6.19 -0.61
C ASP A 303 -11.05 5.20 -1.39
N PRO A 304 -11.15 3.88 -1.15
CA PRO A 304 -10.30 2.91 -1.83
C PRO A 304 -10.45 2.93 -3.34
N LEU A 305 -11.65 3.20 -3.87
CA LEU A 305 -11.91 3.25 -5.31
C LEU A 305 -11.27 4.49 -5.95
N ILE A 306 -11.40 5.66 -5.32
CA ILE A 306 -10.74 6.89 -5.80
C ILE A 306 -9.22 6.75 -5.71
N TRP A 307 -8.71 6.21 -4.60
CA TRP A 307 -7.29 5.94 -4.42
C TRP A 307 -6.73 5.01 -5.50
N THR A 308 -7.45 3.94 -5.87
CA THR A 308 -7.01 3.02 -6.93
C THR A 308 -6.83 3.74 -8.26
N LEU A 309 -7.82 4.53 -8.69
CA LEU A 309 -7.84 5.18 -10.00
C LEU A 309 -6.95 6.42 -10.11
N THR A 310 -6.40 6.88 -8.99
CA THR A 310 -5.56 8.08 -8.91
C THR A 310 -4.14 7.73 -8.47
N VAL A 311 -3.94 7.49 -7.17
CA VAL A 311 -2.64 7.31 -6.54
C VAL A 311 -2.04 5.95 -6.89
N ALA A 312 -2.85 4.89 -6.82
CA ALA A 312 -2.32 3.54 -6.80
C ALA A 312 -1.84 3.09 -8.19
N ASN A 313 -2.56 3.48 -9.25
CA ASN A 313 -2.15 3.22 -10.62
C ASN A 313 -0.88 3.97 -11.02
N LEU A 314 -0.62 5.13 -10.41
CA LEU A 314 0.55 5.96 -10.75
C LEU A 314 1.86 5.19 -10.53
N GLY A 315 1.97 4.35 -9.49
CA GLY A 315 3.21 3.62 -9.20
C GLY A 315 3.50 2.40 -10.08
N ILE A 316 2.66 2.10 -11.09
CA ILE A 316 2.81 0.89 -11.91
C ILE A 316 3.75 1.12 -13.10
N PRO A 317 4.90 0.43 -13.17
CA PRO A 317 5.85 0.60 -14.27
C PRO A 317 5.30 -0.02 -15.54
N TRP A 318 5.72 0.42 -16.73
CA TRP A 318 5.30 -0.14 -18.02
C TRP A 318 6.41 -0.87 -18.78
N LEU A 319 7.65 -0.88 -18.31
CA LEU A 319 8.68 -1.73 -18.93
C LEU A 319 8.74 -3.11 -18.28
N ARG A 320 9.23 -4.09 -19.04
CA ARG A 320 9.57 -5.42 -18.53
C ARG A 320 10.73 -5.32 -17.54
N GLY A 321 10.66 -6.11 -16.46
CA GLY A 321 11.72 -6.19 -15.45
C GLY A 321 11.86 -4.97 -14.51
N LEU A 322 11.25 -3.83 -14.81
CA LEU A 322 11.28 -2.68 -13.91
C LEU A 322 10.41 -2.88 -12.67
N VAL A 323 10.97 -2.49 -11.53
CA VAL A 323 10.29 -2.46 -10.22
C VAL A 323 9.43 -1.21 -10.13
N GLY A 324 8.19 -1.37 -9.67
CA GLY A 324 7.27 -0.26 -9.47
C GLY A 324 7.56 0.57 -8.23
N THR A 325 6.90 1.71 -8.12
CA THR A 325 6.97 2.52 -6.91
C THR A 325 6.16 1.84 -5.81
N ALA A 326 6.83 1.20 -4.88
CA ALA A 326 6.23 0.37 -3.85
C ALA A 326 6.59 0.86 -2.44
N GLY A 327 5.69 0.61 -1.47
CA GLY A 327 6.01 0.86 -0.06
C GLY A 327 7.21 0.02 0.42
N THR A 328 7.39 -1.18 -0.15
CA THR A 328 8.55 -2.06 0.09
C THR A 328 9.88 -1.42 -0.27
N ALA A 329 9.90 -0.42 -1.16
CA ALA A 329 11.10 0.28 -1.56
C ALA A 329 11.49 1.42 -0.61
N HIS A 330 10.75 1.64 0.48
CA HIS A 330 11.06 2.69 1.47
C HIS A 330 12.30 2.31 2.30
N PRO A 331 13.30 3.20 2.46
CA PRO A 331 14.60 2.86 3.07
C PRO A 331 14.49 2.25 4.46
N PHE A 332 13.51 2.71 5.26
CA PHE A 332 13.16 2.13 6.56
C PHE A 332 13.17 0.59 6.59
N PHE A 333 12.46 -0.08 5.67
CA PHE A 333 12.36 -1.54 5.69
C PHE A 333 13.71 -2.21 5.43
N HIS A 334 14.55 -1.59 4.60
CA HIS A 334 15.88 -2.12 4.29
C HIS A 334 16.86 -1.94 5.46
N ILE A 335 16.77 -0.84 6.20
CA ILE A 335 17.55 -0.63 7.44
C ILE A 335 17.16 -1.67 8.47
N MET A 336 15.85 -1.87 8.65
CA MET A 336 15.35 -2.86 9.59
C MET A 336 15.78 -4.27 9.20
N ASP A 337 15.72 -4.63 7.91
CA ASP A 337 16.22 -5.92 7.42
C ASP A 337 17.70 -6.14 7.74
N GLU A 338 18.58 -5.15 7.55
CA GLU A 338 20.00 -5.26 7.93
C GLU A 338 20.21 -5.26 9.45
N PHE A 339 19.49 -4.40 10.17
CA PHE A 339 19.60 -4.27 11.63
C PHE A 339 19.13 -5.53 12.37
N THR A 340 18.02 -6.14 11.92
CA THR A 340 17.48 -7.35 12.53
C THR A 340 18.13 -8.63 12.00
N GLY A 341 19.02 -8.53 11.01
CA GLY A 341 19.76 -9.66 10.46
C GLY A 341 18.95 -10.56 9.53
N ARG A 342 18.06 -10.01 8.70
CA ARG A 342 17.33 -10.80 7.69
C ARG A 342 18.32 -11.45 6.71
N SER A 343 18.33 -12.78 6.68
CA SER A 343 19.23 -13.58 5.85
C SER A 343 18.59 -14.09 4.54
N GLU A 344 17.26 -14.22 4.49
CA GLU A 344 16.55 -14.82 3.36
C GLU A 344 15.72 -13.81 2.53
N TYR A 345 15.76 -14.00 1.21
CA TYR A 345 15.09 -13.17 0.19
C TYR A 345 14.48 -14.02 -0.94
N ASN A 346 13.95 -15.19 -0.57
CA ASN A 346 13.36 -16.20 -1.44
C ASN A 346 11.95 -15.85 -1.93
N THR A 347 11.19 -15.07 -1.14
CA THR A 347 9.84 -14.61 -1.52
C THR A 347 9.87 -13.64 -2.70
N SER A 348 8.72 -13.44 -3.35
CA SER A 348 8.60 -12.48 -4.47
C SER A 348 9.02 -11.06 -4.05
N ILE A 349 8.56 -10.61 -2.88
CA ILE A 349 8.94 -9.33 -2.28
C ILE A 349 10.40 -9.34 -1.80
N GLY A 350 10.91 -10.48 -1.32
CA GLY A 350 12.33 -10.66 -0.99
C GLY A 350 13.24 -10.39 -2.19
N LYS A 351 12.97 -11.00 -3.34
CA LYS A 351 13.74 -10.79 -4.59
C LYS A 351 13.67 -9.35 -5.07
N GLU A 352 12.49 -8.73 -4.98
CA GLU A 352 12.31 -7.32 -5.29
C GLU A 352 13.11 -6.42 -4.35
N THR A 353 13.18 -6.74 -3.06
CA THR A 353 13.98 -6.01 -2.06
C THR A 353 15.45 -5.92 -2.52
N THR A 354 15.99 -7.02 -3.06
CA THR A 354 17.35 -7.05 -3.63
C THR A 354 17.48 -6.17 -4.87
N ALA A 355 16.51 -6.22 -5.78
CA ALA A 355 16.50 -5.38 -6.97
C ALA A 355 16.42 -3.87 -6.63
N VAL A 356 15.57 -3.49 -5.68
CA VAL A 356 15.45 -2.10 -5.20
C VAL A 356 16.77 -1.60 -4.61
N ARG A 357 17.45 -2.40 -3.79
CA ARG A 357 18.73 -2.00 -3.20
C ARG A 357 19.79 -1.71 -4.24
N ALA A 358 19.82 -2.47 -5.34
CA ALA A 358 20.73 -2.21 -6.45
C ALA A 358 20.47 -0.85 -7.13
N MET A 359 19.22 -0.37 -7.08
CA MET A 359 18.80 0.92 -7.66
C MET A 359 18.98 2.10 -6.70
N TYR A 360 19.34 1.86 -5.43
CA TYR A 360 19.52 2.94 -4.47
C TYR A 360 20.75 3.81 -4.77
N PRO A 361 20.67 5.10 -4.42
CA PRO A 361 21.81 6.00 -4.53
C PRO A 361 22.95 5.50 -3.60
N ILE A 362 24.19 5.84 -3.97
CA ILE A 362 25.38 5.21 -3.39
C ILE A 362 25.47 5.38 -1.86
N HIS A 363 25.09 6.54 -1.32
CA HIS A 363 25.12 6.77 0.12
C HIS A 363 24.18 5.82 0.87
N TRP A 364 23.02 5.48 0.29
CA TRP A 364 22.06 4.58 0.93
C TRP A 364 22.57 3.14 0.91
N ARG A 365 23.19 2.71 -0.20
CA ARG A 365 23.80 1.37 -0.31
C ARG A 365 24.93 1.20 0.70
N GLN A 366 25.85 2.16 0.76
CA GLN A 366 26.95 2.16 1.72
C GLN A 366 26.46 2.19 3.16
N PHE A 367 25.39 2.94 3.45
CA PHE A 367 24.82 2.98 4.79
C PHE A 367 24.26 1.62 5.20
N LEU A 368 23.50 0.96 4.33
CA LEU A 368 22.95 -0.38 4.59
C LEU A 368 24.05 -1.42 4.79
N GLU A 369 25.10 -1.39 3.97
CA GLU A 369 26.29 -2.24 4.14
C GLU A 369 26.94 -2.02 5.51
N ALA A 370 27.12 -0.76 5.92
CA ALA A 370 27.70 -0.40 7.19
C ALA A 370 26.81 -0.73 8.42
N VAL A 371 25.49 -0.79 8.25
CA VAL A 371 24.57 -1.30 9.29
C VAL A 371 24.83 -2.79 9.56
N ARG A 372 25.17 -3.56 8.51
CA ARG A 372 25.44 -5.00 8.62
C ARG A 372 26.79 -5.32 9.27
N GLU A 373 27.78 -4.43 9.17
CA GLU A 373 29.14 -4.66 9.69
C GLU A 373 29.20 -4.94 11.20
N VAL A 374 28.23 -4.44 11.97
CA VAL A 374 28.09 -4.73 13.41
C VAL A 374 26.73 -5.39 13.64
N SER A 375 26.73 -6.73 13.68
CA SER A 375 25.51 -7.51 13.88
C SER A 375 25.01 -7.43 15.33
N VAL A 376 24.00 -6.58 15.55
CA VAL A 376 23.34 -6.47 16.85
C VAL A 376 22.49 -7.71 17.15
N ALA A 377 21.95 -8.36 16.12
CA ALA A 377 21.15 -9.57 16.27
C ALA A 377 22.01 -10.75 16.77
N GLU A 378 23.20 -10.96 16.18
CA GLU A 378 24.15 -11.97 16.66
C GLU A 378 24.62 -11.68 18.09
N TYR A 379 24.83 -10.40 18.44
CA TYR A 379 25.16 -10.01 19.80
C TYR A 379 24.05 -10.38 20.80
N VAL A 380 22.78 -10.18 20.45
CA VAL A 380 21.63 -10.61 21.28
C VAL A 380 21.59 -12.14 21.39
N THR A 381 21.73 -12.87 20.27
CA THR A 381 21.71 -14.34 20.25
C THR A 381 22.82 -14.95 21.11
N ALA A 382 24.01 -14.34 21.11
CA ALA A 382 25.13 -14.78 21.93
C ALA A 382 25.03 -14.34 23.41
N SER A 383 24.09 -13.45 23.75
CA SER A 383 23.96 -12.89 25.08
C SER A 383 23.32 -13.86 26.07
N LYS A 384 23.83 -13.87 27.30
CA LYS A 384 23.20 -14.56 28.45
C LYS A 384 22.29 -13.63 29.28
N ASP A 385 22.19 -12.36 28.90
CA ASP A 385 21.33 -11.36 29.55
C ASP A 385 19.88 -11.59 29.13
N ARG A 386 19.09 -12.23 30.02
CA ARG A 386 17.67 -12.53 29.77
C ARG A 386 16.84 -11.27 29.52
N GLU A 387 17.13 -10.19 30.25
CA GLU A 387 16.42 -8.92 30.08
C GLU A 387 16.62 -8.37 28.66
N LEU A 388 17.85 -8.45 28.15
CA LEU A 388 18.14 -8.03 26.78
C LEU A 388 17.39 -8.88 25.74
N VAL A 389 17.36 -10.21 25.94
CA VAL A 389 16.64 -11.13 25.04
C VAL A 389 15.15 -10.83 25.03
N ASP A 390 14.54 -10.57 26.20
CA ASP A 390 13.11 -10.26 26.30
C ASP A 390 12.76 -8.91 25.66
N ILE A 391 13.61 -7.89 25.85
CA ILE A 391 13.46 -6.58 25.19
C ILE A 391 13.56 -6.74 23.66
N TRP A 392 14.52 -7.54 23.18
CA TRP A 392 14.66 -7.83 21.75
C TRP A 392 13.43 -8.54 21.18
N LYS A 393 12.90 -9.55 21.88
CA LYS A 393 11.66 -10.23 21.48
C LYS A 393 10.47 -9.27 21.39
N ALA A 394 10.31 -8.36 22.36
CA ALA A 394 9.26 -7.35 22.33
C ALA A 394 9.40 -6.37 21.15
N PHE A 395 10.63 -5.94 20.85
CA PHE A 395 10.96 -5.13 19.67
C PHE A 395 10.65 -5.87 18.36
N MET A 396 11.10 -7.12 18.21
CA MET A 396 10.82 -7.92 17.02
C MET A 396 9.31 -8.15 16.84
N SER A 397 8.58 -8.41 17.93
CA SER A 397 7.13 -8.55 17.91
C SER A 397 6.42 -7.28 17.42
N SER A 398 6.87 -6.08 17.85
CA SER A 398 6.26 -4.83 17.38
C SER A 398 6.57 -4.52 15.91
N TYR A 399 7.67 -5.01 15.36
CA TYR A 399 8.01 -4.83 13.94
C TYR A 399 7.36 -5.89 13.05
N GLN A 400 7.70 -7.17 13.25
CA GLN A 400 7.33 -8.27 12.35
C GLN A 400 6.26 -9.21 12.92
N GLY A 401 5.75 -8.98 14.13
CA GLY A 401 4.63 -9.75 14.70
C GLY A 401 3.33 -9.56 13.90
N ASP A 402 2.37 -10.46 14.10
CA ASP A 402 1.07 -10.35 13.41
C ASP A 402 0.30 -9.10 13.88
N ASP A 403 0.43 -8.69 15.14
CA ASP A 403 -0.07 -7.40 15.65
C ASP A 403 0.96 -6.27 15.58
N GLY A 404 2.12 -6.53 14.97
CA GLY A 404 3.17 -5.55 14.71
C GLY A 404 2.93 -4.76 13.42
N LEU A 405 3.87 -3.87 13.10
CA LEU A 405 3.83 -3.00 11.93
C LEU A 405 3.53 -3.75 10.63
N LEU A 406 4.25 -4.85 10.35
CA LEU A 406 4.09 -5.61 9.11
C LEU A 406 2.74 -6.34 9.03
N GLY A 407 2.24 -6.89 10.13
CA GLY A 407 0.94 -7.56 10.17
C GLY A 407 -0.24 -6.57 10.07
N ILE A 408 -0.16 -5.43 10.74
CA ILE A 408 -1.13 -4.34 10.59
C ILE A 408 -1.14 -3.80 9.16
N HIS A 409 0.03 -3.56 8.57
CA HIS A 409 0.14 -3.18 7.16
C HIS A 409 -0.54 -4.19 6.23
N ARG A 410 -0.27 -5.49 6.43
CA ARG A 410 -0.85 -6.57 5.62
C ARG A 410 -2.38 -6.55 5.64
N ARG A 411 -2.99 -6.53 6.83
CA ARG A 411 -4.47 -6.50 6.98
C ARG A 411 -5.08 -5.27 6.32
N LYS A 412 -4.38 -4.15 6.47
CA LYS A 412 -4.82 -2.86 5.94
C LYS A 412 -4.71 -2.78 4.42
N ALA A 413 -3.65 -3.32 3.83
CA ALA A 413 -3.47 -3.41 2.38
C ALA A 413 -4.55 -4.27 1.74
N LEU A 414 -4.94 -5.39 2.36
CA LEU A 414 -5.97 -6.29 1.83
C LEU A 414 -7.29 -5.57 1.52
N GLY A 415 -7.76 -4.67 2.41
CA GLY A 415 -8.99 -3.91 2.17
C GLY A 415 -8.94 -3.06 0.90
N PHE A 416 -7.82 -2.37 0.66
CA PHE A 416 -7.61 -1.58 -0.56
C PHE A 416 -7.45 -2.45 -1.81
N LEU A 417 -6.76 -3.58 -1.69
CA LEU A 417 -6.51 -4.50 -2.81
C LEU A 417 -7.78 -5.25 -3.24
N ALA A 418 -8.66 -5.58 -2.29
CA ALA A 418 -9.95 -6.23 -2.57
C ALA A 418 -10.88 -5.34 -3.40
N VAL A 419 -10.88 -4.02 -3.14
CA VAL A 419 -11.60 -3.04 -3.97
C VAL A 419 -10.89 -2.86 -5.31
N SER A 420 -9.56 -2.63 -5.29
CA SER A 420 -8.75 -2.40 -6.49
C SER A 420 -8.93 -3.49 -7.55
N SER A 421 -8.89 -4.76 -7.13
CA SER A 421 -8.96 -5.92 -8.03
C SER A 421 -10.32 -6.00 -8.72
N ARG A 422 -11.40 -5.75 -7.97
CA ARG A 422 -12.77 -5.78 -8.49
C ARG A 422 -13.05 -4.67 -9.51
N ILE A 423 -12.36 -3.53 -9.37
CA ILE A 423 -12.50 -2.40 -10.32
C ILE A 423 -11.46 -2.41 -11.44
N GLY A 424 -10.80 -3.55 -11.69
CA GLY A 424 -9.95 -3.78 -12.86
C GLY A 424 -8.45 -3.60 -12.64
N ARG A 425 -8.00 -3.31 -11.41
CA ARG A 425 -6.58 -3.32 -11.06
C ARG A 425 -6.21 -4.64 -10.38
N ASN A 426 -5.98 -5.66 -11.19
CA ASN A 426 -5.63 -7.01 -10.74
C ASN A 426 -4.15 -7.21 -10.36
N ILE A 427 -3.31 -6.17 -10.43
CA ILE A 427 -1.90 -6.24 -10.04
C ILE A 427 -1.50 -5.12 -9.08
N THR A 428 -0.60 -5.44 -8.15
CA THR A 428 0.10 -4.43 -7.33
C THR A 428 1.23 -3.77 -8.14
N ASN A 429 1.84 -2.71 -7.59
CA ASN A 429 2.99 -2.04 -8.21
C ASN A 429 4.19 -3.00 -8.38
N ASN A 430 4.21 -4.07 -7.60
CA ASN A 430 5.25 -5.09 -7.56
C ASN A 430 4.89 -6.28 -8.46
N GLY A 431 3.72 -6.24 -9.11
CA GLY A 431 3.24 -7.28 -10.01
C GLY A 431 2.59 -8.49 -9.34
N LEU A 432 2.26 -8.43 -8.04
CA LEU A 432 1.49 -9.49 -7.36
C LEU A 432 0.03 -9.47 -7.80
N GLY A 433 -0.65 -10.62 -7.83
CA GLY A 433 -2.07 -10.76 -8.23
C GLY A 433 -2.31 -11.35 -9.63
N ARG A 434 -1.27 -11.92 -10.27
CA ARG A 434 -1.35 -12.44 -11.64
C ARG A 434 -1.89 -13.87 -11.74
N LYS A 435 -1.99 -14.62 -10.65
CA LYS A 435 -2.39 -16.03 -10.71
C LYS A 435 -3.90 -16.16 -10.92
N ARG A 436 -4.31 -16.81 -12.00
CA ARG A 436 -5.73 -17.00 -12.38
C ARG A 436 -6.56 -17.88 -11.43
N ARG A 437 -5.94 -18.59 -10.47
CA ARG A 437 -6.60 -19.62 -9.64
C ARG A 437 -7.10 -19.11 -8.28
N THR A 438 -6.74 -17.89 -7.89
CA THR A 438 -7.08 -17.31 -6.59
C THR A 438 -7.39 -15.84 -6.77
N GLU A 439 -8.26 -15.30 -5.92
CA GLU A 439 -8.52 -13.86 -5.92
C GLU A 439 -7.22 -13.05 -5.76
N PRO A 440 -6.94 -12.05 -6.63
CA PRO A 440 -5.65 -11.37 -6.66
C PRO A 440 -5.21 -10.74 -5.33
N TRP A 441 -6.17 -10.25 -4.53
CA TRP A 441 -5.87 -9.65 -3.22
C TRP A 441 -5.52 -10.70 -2.16
N LEU A 442 -6.06 -11.93 -2.25
CA LEU A 442 -5.69 -13.02 -1.37
C LEU A 442 -4.27 -13.52 -1.69
N GLU A 443 -3.91 -13.59 -2.98
CA GLU A 443 -2.53 -13.88 -3.39
C GLU A 443 -1.56 -12.84 -2.82
N ALA A 444 -1.85 -11.54 -2.99
CA ALA A 444 -1.00 -10.48 -2.47
C ALA A 444 -0.88 -10.53 -0.93
N ASN A 445 -1.97 -10.82 -0.21
CA ASN A 445 -1.95 -10.99 1.23
C ASN A 445 -1.08 -12.18 1.66
N GLN A 446 -1.18 -13.32 0.98
CA GLN A 446 -0.34 -14.49 1.25
C GLN A 446 1.14 -14.19 1.02
N GLU A 447 1.50 -13.47 -0.05
CA GLU A 447 2.90 -13.10 -0.31
C GLU A 447 3.43 -12.11 0.75
N LEU A 448 2.61 -11.15 1.20
CA LEU A 448 2.96 -10.26 2.32
C LEU A 448 3.21 -11.07 3.61
N GLU A 449 2.38 -12.07 3.88
CA GLU A 449 2.52 -12.93 5.06
C GLU A 449 3.77 -13.82 4.98
N LYS A 450 4.01 -14.48 3.85
CA LYS A 450 5.23 -15.26 3.62
C LYS A 450 6.48 -14.40 3.82
N THR A 451 6.48 -13.18 3.30
CA THR A 451 7.62 -12.25 3.43
C THR A 451 7.80 -11.76 4.87
N ARG A 452 6.71 -11.65 5.66
CA ARG A 452 6.79 -11.37 7.10
C ARG A 452 7.40 -12.55 7.85
N LEU A 453 6.94 -13.77 7.56
CA LEU A 453 7.42 -15.00 8.20
C LEU A 453 8.85 -15.36 7.80
N GLU A 454 9.28 -15.03 6.59
CA GLU A 454 10.68 -15.16 6.12
C GLU A 454 11.67 -14.35 6.98
N ARG A 455 11.22 -13.33 7.71
CA ARG A 455 12.04 -12.56 8.65
C ARG A 455 12.06 -13.12 10.08
N LYS A 456 11.18 -14.07 10.41
CA LYS A 456 11.21 -14.76 11.70
C LYS A 456 12.34 -15.80 11.68
N SER A 457 13.30 -15.69 12.61
CA SER A 457 14.05 -16.87 13.03
C SER A 457 13.07 -17.83 13.71
N LEU A 458 13.07 -19.09 13.28
CA LEU A 458 12.13 -20.15 13.66
C LEU A 458 11.73 -20.09 15.15
N ASP A 459 10.50 -19.67 15.40
CA ASP A 459 9.72 -20.06 16.58
C ASP A 459 8.35 -20.51 16.04
N THR A 460 7.95 -21.71 16.46
CA THR A 460 6.76 -22.44 16.03
C THR A 460 5.49 -21.72 16.48
N ASP A 461 4.67 -21.28 15.53
CA ASP A 461 3.32 -20.78 15.81
C ASP A 461 2.39 -21.97 16.13
N GLU A 462 1.70 -21.89 17.27
CA GLU A 462 0.69 -22.86 17.71
C GLU A 462 -0.54 -22.81 16.79
N HIS A 463 -0.91 -23.97 16.28
CA HIS A 463 -2.17 -24.21 15.62
C HIS A 463 -3.33 -24.13 16.62
N PHE A 464 -4.22 -23.13 16.45
CA PHE A 464 -5.55 -23.18 17.02
C PHE A 464 -6.55 -23.69 15.99
N SER A 465 -7.10 -24.88 16.27
CA SER A 465 -8.19 -25.49 15.53
C SER A 465 -9.56 -24.90 15.92
N SER A 466 -10.44 -24.85 14.92
CA SER A 466 -11.90 -24.65 14.95
C SER A 466 -12.61 -25.43 16.05
N GLY A 467 -13.76 -25.04 16.57
CA GLY A 467 -14.68 -23.95 16.27
C GLY A 467 -15.81 -24.04 17.29
N ASP A 468 -16.37 -22.91 17.69
CA ASP A 468 -17.49 -22.87 18.63
C ASP A 468 -18.70 -22.27 17.92
N SER A 469 -19.56 -23.16 17.41
CA SER A 469 -20.83 -22.79 16.82
C SER A 469 -21.85 -22.64 17.94
N ARG A 470 -22.04 -21.41 18.43
CA ARG A 470 -23.27 -21.12 19.19
C ARG A 470 -24.46 -21.29 18.23
N PRO A 471 -25.47 -22.10 18.56
CA PRO A 471 -26.63 -22.27 17.69
C PRO A 471 -27.43 -20.97 17.64
N SER A 472 -27.40 -20.29 16.49
CA SER A 472 -28.45 -19.32 16.18
C SER A 472 -29.67 -20.10 15.73
N SER A 473 -30.84 -19.80 16.30
CA SER A 473 -32.10 -20.48 15.96
C SER A 473 -32.65 -20.08 14.58
N LYS A 474 -32.17 -18.96 14.02
CA LYS A 474 -32.64 -18.44 12.73
C LYS A 474 -31.88 -19.07 11.56
N LYS A 475 -32.60 -19.90 10.80
CA LYS A 475 -32.15 -20.50 9.54
C LYS A 475 -32.33 -19.52 8.40
N ILE A 476 -31.29 -19.30 7.61
CA ILE A 476 -31.26 -18.39 6.47
C ILE A 476 -30.84 -19.19 5.24
N PHE A 477 -31.53 -18.99 4.13
CA PHE A 477 -31.22 -19.65 2.87
C PHE A 477 -30.27 -18.82 2.01
N VAL A 478 -29.62 -19.44 1.01
CA VAL A 478 -28.64 -18.74 0.17
C VAL A 478 -29.35 -17.75 -0.76
N SER A 479 -30.56 -18.04 -1.22
CA SER A 479 -31.40 -17.06 -1.94
C SER A 479 -31.59 -15.76 -1.15
N GLN A 480 -31.83 -15.86 0.16
CA GLN A 480 -31.98 -14.71 1.04
C GLN A 480 -30.64 -13.98 1.21
N LEU A 481 -29.54 -14.70 1.42
CA LEU A 481 -28.20 -14.09 1.49
C LEU A 481 -27.92 -13.23 0.25
N ILE A 482 -28.11 -13.79 -0.94
CA ILE A 482 -27.86 -13.14 -2.22
C ILE A 482 -28.70 -11.86 -2.37
N ARG A 483 -30.00 -11.91 -2.05
CA ARG A 483 -30.90 -10.74 -2.17
C ARG A 483 -30.55 -9.60 -1.22
N ASN A 484 -29.86 -9.88 -0.12
CA ASN A 484 -29.47 -8.87 0.87
C ASN A 484 -28.07 -8.33 0.60
N ASN A 485 -27.92 -7.54 -0.46
CA ASN A 485 -26.65 -6.93 -0.90
C ASN A 485 -26.72 -5.40 -1.17
N SER A 486 -27.74 -4.71 -0.66
CA SER A 486 -28.03 -3.30 -0.96
C SER A 486 -28.40 -2.50 0.29
N GLU A 487 -28.60 -1.19 0.15
CA GLU A 487 -29.05 -0.36 1.28
C GLU A 487 -30.49 -0.69 1.67
N GLU A 488 -31.33 -0.97 0.67
CA GLU A 488 -32.75 -1.25 0.80
C GLU A 488 -33.00 -2.60 1.48
N THR A 489 -32.19 -3.60 1.16
CA THR A 489 -32.32 -4.97 1.68
C THR A 489 -31.39 -5.23 2.88
N GLY A 490 -30.31 -4.46 2.99
CA GLY A 490 -29.21 -4.69 3.92
C GLY A 490 -28.02 -5.38 3.26
N TYR A 491 -26.86 -5.33 3.95
CA TYR A 491 -25.57 -5.81 3.47
C TYR A 491 -25.17 -7.07 4.23
N TRP A 492 -25.60 -8.23 3.72
CA TRP A 492 -25.37 -9.52 4.36
C TRP A 492 -24.20 -10.25 3.70
N PHE A 493 -23.48 -11.05 4.48
CA PHE A 493 -22.47 -11.98 3.96
C PHE A 493 -22.46 -13.25 4.81
N SER A 494 -21.93 -14.35 4.26
CA SER A 494 -21.69 -15.56 5.03
C SER A 494 -20.21 -15.78 5.33
N ALA A 495 -19.95 -16.46 6.45
CA ALA A 495 -18.64 -16.99 6.78
C ALA A 495 -18.78 -18.23 7.67
N GLN A 496 -18.09 -19.32 7.31
CA GLN A 496 -18.12 -20.60 8.03
C GLN A 496 -19.56 -21.08 8.31
N GLY A 497 -20.47 -20.90 7.34
CA GLY A 497 -21.88 -21.28 7.46
C GLY A 497 -22.74 -20.36 8.33
N ASN A 498 -22.20 -19.28 8.90
CA ASN A 498 -22.95 -18.26 9.62
C ASN A 498 -23.27 -17.07 8.72
N VAL A 499 -24.40 -16.38 8.95
CA VAL A 499 -24.81 -15.18 8.19
C VAL A 499 -24.78 -13.96 9.10
N TYR A 500 -24.20 -12.87 8.59
CA TYR A 500 -24.00 -11.63 9.32
C TYR A 500 -24.64 -10.46 8.56
N ASN A 501 -25.18 -9.47 9.27
CA ASN A 501 -25.67 -8.22 8.69
C ASN A 501 -24.76 -7.06 9.11
N ALA A 502 -24.00 -6.51 8.15
CA ALA A 502 -23.04 -5.45 8.39
C ALA A 502 -23.58 -4.03 8.17
N SER A 503 -24.86 -3.84 7.81
CA SER A 503 -25.41 -2.51 7.48
C SER A 503 -25.12 -1.45 8.54
N LYS A 504 -25.25 -1.79 9.83
CA LYS A 504 -25.02 -0.85 10.95
C LYS A 504 -23.54 -0.62 11.28
N PHE A 505 -22.64 -1.44 10.72
CA PHE A 505 -21.21 -1.41 11.02
C PHE A 505 -20.36 -0.90 9.87
N MET A 506 -20.81 -1.06 8.62
CA MET A 506 -19.97 -0.87 7.44
C MET A 506 -19.26 0.48 7.39
N GLN A 507 -19.95 1.58 7.73
CA GLN A 507 -19.34 2.92 7.73
C GLN A 507 -18.26 3.11 8.79
N LYS A 508 -18.30 2.31 9.87
CA LYS A 508 -17.33 2.33 10.98
C LYS A 508 -16.24 1.26 10.83
N HIS A 509 -16.34 0.41 9.82
CA HIS A 509 -15.40 -0.69 9.62
C HIS A 509 -14.00 -0.14 9.27
N PRO A 510 -12.93 -0.61 9.92
CA PRO A 510 -11.57 -0.13 9.64
C PRO A 510 -11.13 -0.31 8.18
N GLY A 511 -11.59 -1.37 7.51
CA GLY A 511 -11.35 -1.62 6.09
C GLY A 511 -12.29 -0.85 5.15
N GLY A 512 -13.18 -0.02 5.69
CA GLY A 512 -14.14 0.77 4.93
C GLY A 512 -15.45 0.04 4.61
N ASP A 513 -16.41 0.81 4.14
CA ASP A 513 -17.74 0.36 3.74
C ASP A 513 -17.75 -0.24 2.32
N THR A 514 -16.88 0.26 1.45
CA THR A 514 -16.79 -0.14 0.03
C THR A 514 -16.40 -1.61 -0.12
N VAL A 515 -15.49 -2.13 0.71
CA VAL A 515 -15.15 -3.56 0.70
C VAL A 515 -16.31 -4.43 1.14
N ILE A 516 -17.07 -4.01 2.16
CA ILE A 516 -18.27 -4.73 2.64
C ILE A 516 -19.36 -4.72 1.57
N ALA A 517 -19.60 -3.56 0.94
CA ALA A 517 -20.58 -3.43 -0.13
C ALA A 517 -20.25 -4.35 -1.32
N CYS A 518 -18.98 -4.39 -1.75
CA CYS A 518 -18.54 -5.30 -2.83
C CYS A 518 -18.71 -6.78 -2.47
N SER A 519 -18.56 -7.12 -1.20
CA SER A 519 -18.58 -8.49 -0.66
C SER A 519 -19.96 -9.00 -0.23
N SER A 520 -20.99 -8.16 -0.26
CA SER A 520 -22.32 -8.57 0.21
C SER A 520 -22.99 -9.54 -0.76
N GLY A 521 -23.80 -10.46 -0.24
CA GLY A 521 -24.42 -11.56 -1.00
C GLY A 521 -23.49 -12.74 -1.29
N GLN A 522 -22.28 -12.78 -0.73
CA GLN A 522 -21.26 -13.82 -0.97
C GLN A 522 -20.83 -14.53 0.32
N ASP A 523 -20.18 -15.68 0.18
CA ASP A 523 -19.35 -16.25 1.23
C ASP A 523 -17.95 -15.61 1.20
N ILE A 524 -17.54 -15.04 2.33
CA ILE A 524 -16.27 -14.30 2.44
C ILE A 524 -15.34 -14.91 3.49
N THR A 525 -15.52 -16.19 3.81
CA THR A 525 -14.73 -16.92 4.81
C THR A 525 -13.23 -16.69 4.63
N ASP A 526 -12.72 -16.86 3.41
CA ASP A 526 -11.29 -16.72 3.12
C ASP A 526 -10.78 -15.30 3.32
N SER A 527 -11.58 -14.29 2.96
CA SER A 527 -11.22 -12.89 3.18
C SER A 527 -11.17 -12.55 4.67
N LEU A 528 -12.11 -13.05 5.47
CA LEU A 528 -12.12 -12.83 6.92
C LEU A 528 -10.99 -13.60 7.64
N ASN A 529 -10.68 -14.83 7.21
CA ASN A 529 -9.51 -15.57 7.69
C ASN A 529 -8.22 -14.82 7.38
N ALA A 530 -8.08 -14.31 6.15
CA ALA A 530 -6.90 -13.58 5.71
C ALA A 530 -6.61 -12.34 6.57
N VAL A 531 -7.63 -11.67 7.12
CA VAL A 531 -7.43 -10.53 8.03
C VAL A 531 -7.64 -10.85 9.51
N ALA A 532 -7.60 -12.14 9.87
CA ALA A 532 -7.75 -12.63 11.24
C ALA A 532 -9.09 -12.27 11.92
N HIS A 533 -10.13 -11.92 11.16
CA HIS A 533 -11.45 -11.61 11.73
C HIS A 533 -12.12 -12.83 12.36
N LEU A 534 -11.80 -14.04 11.88
CA LEU A 534 -12.31 -15.31 12.41
C LEU A 534 -11.40 -15.94 13.46
N THR A 535 -10.11 -15.57 13.48
CA THR A 535 -9.10 -16.20 14.35
C THR A 535 -8.75 -15.34 15.56
N ASN A 536 -8.80 -14.01 15.47
CA ASN A 536 -8.60 -13.12 16.62
C ASN A 536 -9.85 -13.09 17.51
N PRO A 537 -9.79 -13.51 18.79
CA PRO A 537 -10.98 -13.63 19.64
C PRO A 537 -11.76 -12.33 19.83
N MET A 538 -11.08 -11.17 19.95
CA MET A 538 -11.74 -9.88 20.14
C MET A 538 -12.51 -9.45 18.89
N ILE A 539 -11.89 -9.61 17.71
CA ILE A 539 -12.52 -9.27 16.44
C ILE A 539 -13.65 -10.25 16.12
N ARG A 540 -13.45 -11.55 16.38
CA ARG A 540 -14.47 -12.59 16.22
C ARG A 540 -15.68 -12.30 17.10
N ASN A 541 -15.48 -11.97 18.37
CA ASN A 541 -16.59 -11.60 19.28
C ASN A 541 -17.36 -10.37 18.76
N LYS A 542 -16.66 -9.39 18.18
CA LYS A 542 -17.31 -8.24 17.55
C LYS A 542 -18.10 -8.64 16.30
N LEU A 543 -17.55 -9.50 15.44
CA LEU A 543 -18.23 -10.05 14.27
C LEU A 543 -19.50 -10.83 14.67
N GLU A 544 -19.41 -11.68 15.70
CA GLU A 544 -20.56 -12.45 16.22
C GLU A 544 -21.70 -11.56 16.71
N SER A 545 -21.43 -10.33 17.17
CA SER A 545 -22.50 -9.38 17.54
C SER A 545 -23.38 -8.92 16.36
N TYR A 546 -22.95 -9.19 15.12
CA TYR A 546 -23.68 -8.90 13.88
C TYR A 546 -24.28 -10.16 13.24
N ARG A 547 -24.15 -11.33 13.87
CA ARG A 547 -24.71 -12.58 13.35
C ARG A 547 -26.23 -12.55 13.43
N ILE A 548 -26.88 -12.93 12.33
CA ILE A 548 -28.34 -12.97 12.21
C ILE A 548 -28.89 -14.37 12.00
N GLY A 549 -28.04 -15.37 11.72
CA GLY A 549 -28.47 -16.73 11.45
C GLY A 549 -27.36 -17.69 11.05
N THR A 550 -27.75 -18.87 10.62
CA THR A 550 -26.91 -19.87 9.93
C THR A 550 -27.47 -20.18 8.57
N LEU A 551 -26.59 -20.48 7.62
CA LEU A 551 -26.98 -20.99 6.32
C LEU A 551 -27.64 -22.35 6.49
N GLN A 552 -28.87 -22.46 6.00
CA GLN A 552 -29.59 -23.72 5.91
C GLN A 552 -29.31 -24.32 4.55
N LYS A 553 -28.63 -25.47 4.54
CA LYS A 553 -28.51 -26.30 3.34
C LYS A 553 -29.81 -27.12 3.18
N PRO A 554 -30.49 -27.06 2.02
CA PRO A 554 -31.61 -27.96 1.75
C PRO A 554 -31.17 -29.43 1.81
N LYS A 555 -32.09 -30.34 2.12
CA LYS A 555 -31.81 -31.77 2.07
C LYS A 555 -32.10 -32.26 0.65
N PHE A 556 -31.09 -32.83 0.00
CA PHE A 556 -31.24 -33.37 -1.35
C PHE A 556 -31.36 -34.90 -1.32
N ALA A 557 -32.28 -35.43 -2.11
CA ALA A 557 -32.46 -36.88 -2.26
C ALA A 557 -31.33 -37.54 -3.07
N THR A 558 -30.60 -36.76 -3.88
CA THR A 558 -29.50 -37.24 -4.74
C THR A 558 -28.34 -36.25 -4.74
N SER A 559 -27.12 -36.71 -5.06
CA SER A 559 -25.96 -35.82 -5.26
C SER A 559 -26.14 -34.90 -6.46
N LYS A 560 -26.82 -35.35 -7.53
CA LYS A 560 -27.09 -34.54 -8.72
C LYS A 560 -27.95 -33.30 -8.42
N ALA A 561 -28.94 -33.46 -7.55
CA ALA A 561 -29.77 -32.39 -7.04
C ALA A 561 -28.94 -31.35 -6.25
N GLU A 562 -28.00 -31.83 -5.46
CA GLU A 562 -27.04 -30.98 -4.74
C GLU A 562 -26.11 -30.22 -5.70
N ASP A 563 -25.61 -30.89 -6.75
CA ASP A 563 -24.74 -30.27 -7.76
C ASP A 563 -25.44 -29.10 -8.50
N ILE A 564 -26.73 -29.26 -8.84
CA ILE A 564 -27.54 -28.18 -9.44
C ILE A 564 -27.66 -26.99 -8.49
N TYR A 565 -27.98 -27.26 -7.22
CA TYR A 565 -28.09 -26.22 -6.22
C TYR A 565 -26.76 -25.46 -6.04
N LEU A 566 -25.64 -26.18 -5.94
CA LEU A 566 -24.31 -25.57 -5.81
C LEU A 566 -23.95 -24.72 -7.04
N ALA A 567 -24.24 -25.20 -8.26
CA ALA A 567 -24.03 -24.41 -9.48
C ALA A 567 -24.89 -23.13 -9.51
N ALA A 568 -26.14 -23.19 -9.01
CA ALA A 568 -27.00 -22.02 -8.87
C ALA A 568 -26.50 -21.05 -7.79
N VAL A 569 -25.90 -21.56 -6.70
CA VAL A 569 -25.25 -20.74 -5.67
C VAL A 569 -24.08 -19.97 -6.28
N ASP A 570 -23.21 -20.63 -7.05
CA ASP A 570 -22.05 -19.98 -7.68
C ASP A 570 -22.49 -18.86 -8.63
N LEU A 571 -23.48 -19.12 -9.49
CA LEU A 571 -24.06 -18.11 -10.39
C LEU A 571 -24.67 -16.94 -9.60
N GLY A 572 -25.42 -17.22 -8.55
CA GLY A 572 -26.13 -16.21 -7.76
C GLY A 572 -25.20 -15.31 -6.95
N GLN A 573 -24.18 -15.90 -6.31
CA GLN A 573 -23.14 -15.15 -5.60
C GLN A 573 -22.33 -14.28 -6.56
N LYS A 574 -22.01 -14.80 -7.76
CA LYS A 574 -21.31 -14.00 -8.78
C LYS A 574 -22.19 -12.86 -9.29
N ALA A 575 -23.48 -13.09 -9.53
CA ALA A 575 -24.41 -12.04 -9.93
C ALA A 575 -24.50 -10.91 -8.89
N ALA A 576 -24.59 -11.26 -7.60
CA ALA A 576 -24.56 -10.28 -6.50
C ALA A 576 -23.24 -9.48 -6.48
N GLU A 577 -22.09 -10.15 -6.64
CA GLU A 577 -20.80 -9.46 -6.73
C GLU A 577 -20.77 -8.46 -7.89
N MET A 578 -21.21 -8.86 -9.09
CA MET A 578 -21.16 -8.00 -10.28
C MET A 578 -22.07 -6.78 -10.15
N GLU A 579 -23.28 -6.95 -9.60
CA GLU A 579 -24.17 -5.85 -9.26
C GLU A 579 -23.51 -4.89 -8.26
N ASN A 580 -22.88 -5.40 -7.21
CA ASN A 580 -22.22 -4.58 -6.19
C ASN A 580 -21.08 -3.75 -6.79
N VAL A 581 -20.23 -4.39 -7.61
CA VAL A 581 -19.11 -3.75 -8.31
C VAL A 581 -19.62 -2.69 -9.28
N HIS A 582 -20.64 -3.00 -10.07
CA HIS A 582 -21.24 -2.03 -11.00
C HIS A 582 -21.82 -0.83 -10.28
N ARG A 583 -22.51 -1.04 -9.15
CA ARG A 583 -23.06 0.06 -8.32
C ARG A 583 -21.97 1.00 -7.82
N ARG A 584 -20.70 0.56 -7.71
CA ARG A 584 -19.60 1.46 -7.32
C ARG A 584 -19.25 2.47 -8.42
N ASN A 585 -19.66 2.25 -9.66
CA ASN A 585 -19.48 3.22 -10.74
C ASN A 585 -20.23 4.55 -10.47
N PHE A 586 -21.31 4.54 -9.69
CA PHE A 586 -21.94 5.79 -9.23
C PHE A 586 -21.03 6.62 -8.33
N GLN A 587 -20.14 5.98 -7.55
CA GLN A 587 -19.13 6.71 -6.77
C GLN A 587 -18.11 7.41 -7.68
N LEU A 588 -17.91 6.96 -8.92
CA LEU A 588 -17.04 7.64 -9.89
C LEU A 588 -17.68 8.91 -10.44
N LEU A 589 -19.01 8.91 -10.61
CA LEU A 589 -19.76 10.05 -11.10
C LEU A 589 -19.67 11.23 -10.11
N ASP A 590 -19.89 10.96 -8.83
CA ASP A 590 -19.86 11.99 -7.78
C ASP A 590 -18.47 12.18 -7.16
N GLY A 591 -17.59 11.20 -7.34
CA GLY A 591 -16.24 11.20 -6.78
C GLY A 591 -15.30 12.21 -7.45
N LYS A 592 -14.26 12.59 -6.71
CA LYS A 592 -13.20 13.50 -7.17
C LYS A 592 -11.99 12.70 -7.66
N LEU A 593 -11.89 12.45 -8.97
CA LEU A 593 -10.73 11.82 -9.58
C LEU A 593 -9.54 12.80 -9.76
N THR A 594 -9.78 14.07 -9.52
CA THR A 594 -8.87 15.20 -9.37
C THR A 594 -9.44 16.21 -8.37
N ALA A 595 -8.61 17.05 -7.74
CA ALA A 595 -9.04 18.13 -6.86
C ALA A 595 -10.01 19.12 -7.52
N LEU A 596 -9.93 19.19 -8.85
CA LEU A 596 -10.67 20.10 -9.71
C LEU A 596 -12.03 19.53 -10.13
N ASP A 597 -12.36 18.28 -9.78
CA ASP A 597 -13.66 17.71 -10.12
C ASP A 597 -14.78 18.32 -9.28
N GLU A 598 -15.88 18.58 -9.97
CA GLU A 598 -17.12 19.10 -9.40
C GLU A 598 -18.19 17.98 -9.41
N PRO A 599 -19.12 17.99 -8.44
CA PRO A 599 -20.27 17.09 -8.42
C PRO A 599 -21.11 17.24 -9.68
N SER A 600 -21.78 16.17 -10.11
CA SER A 600 -22.68 16.18 -11.27
C SER A 600 -22.06 16.62 -12.62
N ILE A 601 -20.74 16.73 -12.70
CA ILE A 601 -20.02 17.00 -13.95
C ILE A 601 -19.32 15.74 -14.42
N LEU A 602 -19.63 15.32 -15.65
CA LEU A 602 -18.93 14.26 -16.35
C LEU A 602 -17.69 14.81 -17.04
N THR A 603 -16.54 14.71 -16.35
CA THR A 603 -15.25 15.08 -16.95
C THR A 603 -14.75 14.00 -17.91
N PRO A 604 -13.85 14.32 -18.87
CA PRO A 604 -13.26 13.33 -19.76
C PRO A 604 -12.63 12.15 -19.02
N LYS A 605 -11.98 12.40 -17.86
CA LYS A 605 -11.43 11.34 -17.01
C LYS A 605 -12.51 10.43 -16.43
N LYS A 606 -13.61 10.99 -15.89
CA LYS A 606 -14.76 10.20 -15.41
C LYS A 606 -15.39 9.39 -16.53
N ALA A 607 -15.65 10.01 -17.68
CA ALA A 607 -16.21 9.35 -18.86
C ALA A 607 -15.35 8.16 -19.32
N ARG A 608 -14.02 8.32 -19.34
CA ARG A 608 -13.10 7.21 -19.66
C ARG A 608 -13.21 6.07 -18.65
N HIS A 609 -13.13 6.35 -17.35
CA HIS A 609 -13.18 5.28 -16.34
C HIS A 609 -14.52 4.55 -16.30
N LEU A 610 -15.64 5.26 -16.53
CA LEU A 610 -16.95 4.64 -16.69
C LEU A 610 -17.00 3.76 -17.94
N LEU A 611 -16.39 4.20 -19.05
CA LEU A 611 -16.28 3.41 -20.26
C LEU A 611 -15.45 2.15 -20.04
N ASP A 612 -14.31 2.26 -19.35
CA ASP A 612 -13.46 1.12 -19.00
C ASP A 612 -14.22 0.11 -18.11
N ALA A 613 -15.00 0.60 -17.13
CA ALA A 613 -15.83 -0.25 -16.27
C ALA A 613 -16.94 -0.96 -17.07
N ARG A 614 -17.56 -0.27 -18.02
CA ARG A 614 -18.59 -0.83 -18.91
C ARG A 614 -18.03 -1.88 -19.87
N ASN A 615 -16.86 -1.62 -20.44
CA ASN A 615 -16.16 -2.62 -21.26
C ASN A 615 -15.82 -3.85 -20.42
N ARG A 616 -15.31 -3.68 -19.19
CA ARG A 616 -15.07 -4.82 -18.29
C ARG A 616 -16.33 -5.61 -17.96
N LEU A 617 -17.46 -4.94 -17.72
CA LEU A 617 -18.74 -5.62 -17.52
C LEU A 617 -19.08 -6.51 -18.72
N ARG A 618 -18.93 -6.00 -19.94
CA ARG A 618 -19.27 -6.71 -21.19
C ARG A 618 -18.27 -7.81 -21.57
N ASP A 619 -16.98 -7.53 -21.41
CA ASP A 619 -15.88 -8.34 -21.95
C ASP A 619 -15.36 -9.37 -20.94
N GLU A 620 -15.54 -9.13 -19.64
CA GLU A 620 -15.03 -10.00 -18.58
C GLU A 620 -16.16 -10.58 -17.72
N HIS A 621 -17.10 -9.77 -17.25
CA HIS A 621 -18.09 -10.20 -16.27
C HIS A 621 -19.28 -10.97 -16.88
N VAL A 622 -19.85 -10.48 -17.99
CA VAL A 622 -20.93 -11.17 -18.71
C VAL A 622 -20.51 -12.58 -19.18
N PRO A 623 -19.32 -12.79 -19.77
CA PRO A 623 -18.85 -14.13 -20.12
C PRO A 623 -18.74 -15.07 -18.91
N VAL A 624 -18.26 -14.58 -17.76
CA VAL A 624 -18.17 -15.40 -16.53
C VAL A 624 -19.57 -15.80 -16.04
N LEU A 625 -20.54 -14.88 -16.04
CA LEU A 625 -21.93 -15.21 -15.68
C LEU A 625 -22.54 -16.21 -16.67
N ALA A 626 -22.26 -16.08 -17.98
CA ALA A 626 -22.71 -17.01 -19.00
C ALA A 626 -22.08 -18.41 -18.83
N MET A 627 -20.80 -18.50 -18.45
CA MET A 627 -20.13 -19.77 -18.13
C MET A 627 -20.74 -20.45 -16.90
N LEU A 628 -21.05 -19.68 -15.84
CA LEU A 628 -21.71 -20.22 -14.65
C LEU A 628 -23.14 -20.67 -14.94
N LEU A 629 -23.86 -19.95 -15.81
CA LEU A 629 -25.16 -20.38 -16.31
C LEU A 629 -25.05 -21.69 -17.10
N ASP A 630 -24.06 -21.83 -17.99
CA ASP A 630 -23.85 -23.09 -18.72
C ASP A 630 -23.50 -24.25 -17.77
N ALA A 631 -22.68 -24.01 -16.75
CA ALA A 631 -22.39 -25.01 -15.72
C ALA A 631 -23.66 -25.48 -14.99
N LEU A 632 -24.56 -24.55 -14.65
CA LEU A 632 -25.86 -24.88 -14.06
C LEU A 632 -26.74 -25.69 -15.03
N LEU A 633 -26.80 -25.30 -16.31
CA LEU A 633 -27.54 -26.05 -17.34
C LEU A 633 -26.95 -27.46 -17.54
N ASN A 634 -25.63 -27.62 -17.44
CA ASN A 634 -24.97 -28.93 -17.50
C ASN A 634 -25.32 -29.80 -16.28
N ALA A 635 -25.37 -29.23 -15.08
CA ALA A 635 -25.83 -29.94 -13.89
C ALA A 635 -27.29 -30.40 -14.05
N ILE A 636 -28.15 -29.55 -14.62
CA ILE A 636 -29.55 -29.88 -14.93
C ILE A 636 -29.65 -31.01 -15.97
N ALA A 637 -28.87 -30.96 -17.05
CA ALA A 637 -28.88 -31.98 -18.10
C ALA A 637 -28.50 -33.38 -17.59
N ASN A 638 -27.71 -33.45 -16.51
CA ASN A 638 -27.31 -34.70 -15.89
C ASN A 638 -28.42 -35.33 -15.01
N LEU A 639 -29.48 -34.56 -14.70
CA LEU A 639 -30.71 -35.09 -14.11
C LEU A 639 -31.42 -35.94 -15.19
N THR A 640 -31.99 -37.07 -14.81
CA THR A 640 -32.62 -38.06 -15.73
C THR A 640 -33.95 -37.59 -16.33
N MET A 641 -34.05 -36.32 -16.74
CA MET A 641 -35.24 -35.69 -17.32
C MET A 641 -34.95 -35.25 -18.75
N GLU A 642 -35.88 -35.50 -19.67
CA GLU A 642 -35.84 -34.93 -21.03
C GLU A 642 -36.21 -33.44 -20.96
N VAL A 643 -35.21 -32.57 -20.74
CA VAL A 643 -35.37 -31.12 -20.72
C VAL A 643 -34.65 -30.53 -21.93
N ASP A 644 -35.38 -29.78 -22.76
CA ASP A 644 -34.77 -29.06 -23.88
C ASP A 644 -34.04 -27.80 -23.38
N LEU A 645 -32.72 -27.86 -23.41
CA LEU A 645 -31.82 -26.74 -23.04
C LEU A 645 -31.30 -25.99 -24.27
N SER A 646 -31.69 -26.41 -25.48
CA SER A 646 -31.10 -25.91 -26.73
C SER A 646 -31.31 -24.43 -26.93
N VAL A 647 -32.49 -23.90 -26.58
CA VAL A 647 -32.83 -22.47 -26.72
C VAL A 647 -31.94 -21.59 -25.85
N ILE A 648 -31.79 -21.90 -24.55
CA ILE A 648 -30.97 -21.12 -23.62
C ILE A 648 -29.49 -21.19 -24.02
N ARG A 649 -29.01 -22.39 -24.41
CA ARG A 649 -27.63 -22.56 -24.88
C ARG A 649 -27.36 -21.82 -26.19
N ALA A 650 -28.30 -21.83 -27.13
CA ALA A 650 -28.18 -21.08 -28.38
C ALA A 650 -28.09 -19.57 -28.13
N GLN A 651 -28.88 -19.06 -27.18
CA GLN A 651 -28.86 -17.66 -26.75
C GLN A 651 -27.50 -17.24 -26.18
N THR A 652 -26.86 -18.07 -25.36
CA THR A 652 -25.63 -17.70 -24.65
C THR A 652 -24.34 -18.19 -25.30
N ALA A 653 -24.40 -19.03 -26.34
CA ALA A 653 -23.23 -19.58 -27.04
C ALA A 653 -22.26 -18.48 -27.53
N GLY A 654 -22.80 -17.33 -27.97
CA GLY A 654 -22.01 -16.19 -28.40
C GLY A 654 -21.26 -15.48 -27.27
N LEU A 655 -21.76 -15.54 -26.03
CA LEU A 655 -21.20 -14.87 -24.85
C LEU A 655 -19.99 -15.61 -24.26
N VAL A 656 -19.94 -16.93 -24.43
CA VAL A 656 -18.87 -17.80 -23.90
C VAL A 656 -17.68 -17.88 -24.88
N SER A 657 -17.82 -17.36 -26.10
CA SER A 657 -16.80 -17.46 -27.15
C SER A 657 -15.61 -16.52 -26.91
N PRO A 658 -14.37 -17.02 -26.81
CA PRO A 658 -13.18 -16.20 -26.58
C PRO A 658 -12.77 -15.32 -27.77
N LYS A 659 -13.43 -15.44 -28.93
CA LYS A 659 -13.15 -14.66 -30.16
C LYS A 659 -14.09 -13.48 -30.38
N ARG A 660 -14.94 -13.15 -29.41
CA ARG A 660 -15.92 -12.07 -29.56
C ARG A 660 -15.24 -10.71 -29.68
N LYS A 661 -15.38 -10.05 -30.84
CA LYS A 661 -15.03 -8.64 -31.01
C LYS A 661 -16.24 -7.80 -30.61
N ILE A 662 -16.34 -7.47 -29.33
CA ILE A 662 -17.33 -6.51 -28.88
C ILE A 662 -16.84 -5.13 -29.33
N GLY A 663 -17.66 -4.40 -30.09
CA GLY A 663 -17.36 -2.99 -30.42
C GLY A 663 -17.25 -2.16 -29.14
N THR A 664 -16.41 -1.12 -29.14
CA THR A 664 -16.25 -0.23 -27.98
C THR A 664 -17.62 0.23 -27.48
N ALA A 665 -17.89 0.09 -26.18
CA ALA A 665 -19.16 0.55 -25.64
C ALA A 665 -19.42 2.03 -25.95
N VAL A 666 -20.69 2.42 -25.98
CA VAL A 666 -21.07 3.81 -26.30
C VAL A 666 -20.40 4.74 -25.30
N ARG A 667 -19.67 5.73 -25.81
CA ARG A 667 -19.02 6.76 -25.00
C ARG A 667 -20.07 7.64 -24.33
N PHE A 668 -19.78 8.05 -23.11
CA PHE A 668 -20.65 8.97 -22.37
C PHE A 668 -20.42 10.41 -22.86
N SER A 669 -21.48 11.08 -23.32
CA SER A 669 -21.44 12.48 -23.78
C SER A 669 -21.95 13.49 -22.76
N SER A 670 -22.75 13.05 -21.78
CA SER A 670 -23.23 13.90 -20.67
C SER A 670 -23.37 13.11 -19.37
N TYR A 671 -23.50 13.83 -18.25
CA TYR A 671 -23.70 13.23 -16.94
C TYR A 671 -25.01 12.44 -16.85
N GLU A 672 -26.09 13.00 -17.40
CA GLU A 672 -27.44 12.41 -17.41
C GLU A 672 -27.43 11.09 -18.20
N MET A 673 -26.81 11.09 -19.38
CA MET A 673 -26.65 9.87 -20.17
C MET A 673 -25.87 8.79 -19.40
N ALA A 674 -24.85 9.18 -18.63
CA ALA A 674 -24.09 8.25 -17.82
C ALA A 674 -24.93 7.66 -16.68
N VAL A 675 -25.72 8.49 -16.00
CA VAL A 675 -26.66 8.05 -14.96
C VAL A 675 -27.69 7.07 -15.53
N ASP A 676 -28.36 7.42 -16.63
CA ASP A 676 -29.40 6.60 -17.26
C ASP A 676 -28.88 5.22 -17.68
N LEU A 677 -27.70 5.18 -18.30
CA LEU A 677 -27.08 3.91 -18.71
C LEU A 677 -26.65 3.08 -17.52
N LEU A 678 -26.04 3.69 -16.50
CA LEU A 678 -25.63 2.98 -15.30
C LEU A 678 -26.84 2.41 -14.54
N LEU A 679 -27.94 3.16 -14.45
CA LEU A 679 -29.20 2.69 -13.85
C LEU A 679 -29.75 1.49 -14.63
N LYS A 680 -29.87 1.61 -15.95
CA LYS A 680 -30.35 0.51 -16.80
C LYS A 680 -29.50 -0.75 -16.67
N GLU A 681 -28.17 -0.62 -16.64
CA GLU A 681 -27.27 -1.76 -16.45
C GLU A 681 -27.37 -2.33 -15.02
N SER A 682 -27.57 -1.48 -14.01
CA SER A 682 -27.80 -1.88 -12.62
C SER A 682 -29.11 -2.65 -12.45
N ASP A 683 -30.19 -2.23 -13.11
CA ASP A 683 -31.49 -2.91 -13.08
C ASP A 683 -31.36 -4.31 -13.66
N ARG A 684 -30.65 -4.47 -14.79
CA ARG A 684 -30.42 -5.78 -15.41
C ARG A 684 -29.61 -6.73 -14.52
N LEU A 685 -28.56 -6.23 -13.87
CA LEU A 685 -27.78 -7.02 -12.93
C LEU A 685 -28.63 -7.43 -11.70
N THR A 686 -29.48 -6.52 -11.24
CA THR A 686 -30.45 -6.79 -10.16
C THR A 686 -31.45 -7.87 -10.57
N ASP A 687 -31.98 -7.81 -11.79
CA ASP A 687 -32.87 -8.83 -12.36
C ASP A 687 -32.20 -10.19 -12.43
N ILE A 688 -30.98 -10.28 -12.98
CA ILE A 688 -30.23 -11.54 -13.04
C ILE A 688 -30.06 -12.15 -11.65
N LYS A 689 -29.58 -11.36 -10.68
CA LYS A 689 -29.43 -11.81 -9.29
C LYS A 689 -30.76 -12.31 -8.73
N ASN A 690 -31.84 -11.53 -8.90
CA ASN A 690 -33.15 -11.86 -8.33
C ASN A 690 -33.74 -13.13 -8.95
N LEU A 691 -33.62 -13.31 -10.27
CA LEU A 691 -34.06 -14.51 -10.99
C LEU A 691 -33.32 -15.75 -10.49
N VAL A 692 -31.99 -15.67 -10.33
CA VAL A 692 -31.20 -16.80 -9.78
C VAL A 692 -31.57 -17.07 -8.33
N ALA A 693 -31.85 -16.03 -7.53
CA ALA A 693 -32.36 -16.20 -6.17
C ALA A 693 -33.76 -16.83 -6.13
N ILE A 694 -34.62 -16.60 -7.13
CA ILE A 694 -35.91 -17.32 -7.27
C ILE A 694 -35.65 -18.80 -7.56
N VAL A 695 -34.74 -19.10 -8.49
CA VAL A 695 -34.34 -20.49 -8.79
C VAL A 695 -33.83 -21.21 -7.54
N LEU A 696 -32.95 -20.58 -6.76
CA LEU A 696 -32.48 -21.11 -5.48
C LEU A 696 -33.62 -21.32 -4.49
N ALA A 697 -34.52 -20.34 -4.34
CA ALA A 697 -35.67 -20.45 -3.44
C ALA A 697 -36.58 -21.63 -3.78
N THR A 698 -36.72 -21.98 -5.07
CA THR A 698 -37.45 -23.17 -5.50
C THR A 698 -36.80 -24.46 -4.98
N PHE A 699 -35.47 -24.59 -5.02
CA PHE A 699 -34.77 -25.75 -4.46
C PHE A 699 -34.68 -25.76 -2.93
N GLU A 700 -34.89 -24.60 -2.30
CA GLU A 700 -34.88 -24.42 -0.85
C GLU A 700 -36.25 -24.69 -0.21
N ASP A 701 -37.31 -24.76 -1.03
CA ASP A 701 -38.65 -25.14 -0.61
C ASP A 701 -38.68 -26.61 -0.18
N VAL A 702 -39.29 -26.88 0.97
CA VAL A 702 -39.37 -28.22 1.57
C VAL A 702 -40.30 -29.11 0.76
N ASP A 703 -41.24 -28.51 0.04
CA ASP A 703 -42.23 -29.20 -0.79
C ASP A 703 -41.73 -29.40 -2.24
N PHE A 704 -40.49 -29.00 -2.56
CA PHE A 704 -39.93 -29.17 -3.89
C PHE A 704 -39.67 -30.66 -4.22
N VAL A 705 -40.39 -31.18 -5.22
CA VAL A 705 -40.20 -32.54 -5.74
C VAL A 705 -39.82 -32.46 -7.21
N TYR A 706 -38.68 -33.07 -7.57
CA TYR A 706 -38.14 -33.07 -8.94
C TYR A 706 -39.09 -33.66 -10.01
N SER A 707 -40.17 -34.35 -9.61
CA SER A 707 -41.20 -34.86 -10.51
C SER A 707 -42.28 -33.84 -10.86
N GLU A 708 -42.34 -32.67 -10.21
CA GLU A 708 -43.32 -31.63 -10.51
C GLU A 708 -42.90 -30.80 -11.73
N GLN A 709 -43.44 -31.17 -12.89
CA GLN A 709 -43.17 -30.55 -14.19
C GLN A 709 -43.42 -29.03 -14.21
N SER A 710 -44.37 -28.52 -13.41
CA SER A 710 -44.68 -27.10 -13.28
C SER A 710 -43.58 -26.31 -12.55
N GLN A 711 -43.06 -26.83 -11.45
CA GLN A 711 -41.97 -26.20 -10.68
C GLN A 711 -40.68 -26.16 -11.49
N PHE A 712 -40.36 -27.26 -12.20
CA PHE A 712 -39.20 -27.31 -13.08
C PHE A 712 -39.36 -26.40 -14.31
N GLY A 713 -40.58 -26.28 -14.86
CA GLY A 713 -40.89 -25.32 -15.92
C GLY A 713 -40.64 -23.87 -15.50
N SER A 714 -40.97 -23.52 -14.24
CA SER A 714 -40.66 -22.20 -13.66
C SER A 714 -39.15 -21.95 -13.55
N VAL A 715 -38.37 -22.94 -13.10
CA VAL A 715 -36.90 -22.86 -13.08
C VAL A 715 -36.36 -22.56 -14.47
N MET A 716 -36.80 -23.31 -15.49
CA MET A 716 -36.35 -23.11 -16.87
C MET A 716 -36.75 -21.73 -17.43
N SER A 717 -37.94 -21.23 -17.11
CA SER A 717 -38.39 -19.89 -17.50
C SER A 717 -37.51 -18.79 -16.88
N ASN A 718 -37.16 -18.92 -15.60
CA ASN A 718 -36.27 -17.98 -14.92
C ASN A 718 -34.85 -18.01 -15.53
N LEU A 719 -34.30 -19.20 -15.83
CA LEU A 719 -32.98 -19.31 -16.48
C LEU A 719 -32.96 -18.73 -17.90
N SER A 720 -34.05 -18.87 -18.65
CA SER A 720 -34.25 -18.22 -19.96
C SER A 720 -34.33 -16.68 -19.85
N SER A 721 -34.89 -16.18 -18.75
CA SER A 721 -34.88 -14.75 -18.45
C SER A 721 -33.48 -14.26 -18.09
N VAL A 722 -32.70 -15.07 -17.37
CA VAL A 722 -31.27 -14.77 -17.08
C VAL A 722 -30.46 -14.68 -18.37
N SER A 723 -30.58 -15.64 -19.29
CA SER A 723 -29.87 -15.58 -20.58
C SER A 723 -30.26 -14.34 -21.39
N SER A 724 -31.54 -13.98 -21.40
CA SER A 724 -32.04 -12.77 -22.07
C SER A 724 -31.43 -11.49 -21.51
N GLN A 725 -31.32 -11.37 -20.18
CA GLN A 725 -30.68 -10.21 -19.54
C GLN A 725 -29.17 -10.14 -19.81
N LEU A 726 -28.49 -11.29 -19.86
CA LEU A 726 -27.06 -11.36 -20.20
C LEU A 726 -26.78 -10.88 -21.63
N ILE A 727 -27.62 -11.26 -22.60
CA ILE A 727 -27.54 -10.77 -23.99
C ILE A 727 -27.67 -9.25 -24.02
N LEU A 728 -28.67 -8.71 -23.32
CA LEU A 728 -28.92 -7.27 -23.31
C LEU A 728 -27.79 -6.48 -22.62
N LEU A 729 -27.18 -7.02 -21.56
CA LEU A 729 -25.97 -6.45 -20.95
C LEU A 729 -24.77 -6.49 -21.90
N ALA A 730 -24.70 -7.50 -22.75
CA ALA A 730 -23.65 -7.62 -23.74
C ALA A 730 -23.77 -6.61 -24.89
N GLY A 731 -24.92 -5.93 -25.02
CA GLY A 731 -25.21 -4.94 -26.06
C GLY A 731 -25.64 -5.56 -27.40
N GLU A 732 -26.33 -6.71 -27.33
CA GLU A 732 -26.99 -7.39 -28.46
C GLU A 732 -28.51 -7.17 -28.46
#